data_AF-A0A845UY22-F1
#
_entry.id   AF-A0A845UY22-F1
#
_cell.length_a   1.000
_cell.length_b   1.000
_cell.length_c   1.000
_cell.angle_alpha   90.00
_cell.angle_beta   90.00
_cell.angle_gamma   90.00
#
_symmetry.space_group_name_H-M   'P 1'
#
loop_
_entity.id
_entity.type
_entity.pdbx_description
1 polymer ?
#
loop_
_entity_poly.entity_id
_entity_poly.type
_entity_poly.pdbx_seq_one_letter_code
_entity_poly.pdbx_strand_id
1 'polypeptide(L)'
;MLVGLNDRDPALHDVYALSISTGERELLIENDQNVAGWTADLEGNVRLASRQTANGGTEILRVEDGSLGEAIFTCNWQETCGPMGFQPDGETVWFMSNRGEDVDLVGLYTMDADSGEVTLVERDPEGEVDFSGAIFSPATRELQATVYIGDKPRIYPQTKAFAETLEFLREQLPEGEIGISSQTRDESLALISLSRDVDPATVYLFDREAGTVEELYRVRPEIEPSQMAEMQPIRYTARDGLEIPAYLTLPKGVEPENLAVVALIHGGPWARDTWGFRSLVQFLANRGYAVLQPNFRASTGFGKEFLNAGNEEWGDAMQDDITDGIQYLVDQGIADPDRVCIMGGSYGGYATLAGMVFTPDLYACGVNIVGVSNIITLLNSIPAYWGPIRQMLTLRVGDPETEEGRAQLERQSPINHVANIRNPLLIVHGANDPRVKQAEADQIVVAMREAGLPVEYILAPDEGHGFSQRINRIAMYARIEEFLAQHLGGRYQPEMPEEIAERLAAITVDVATVEMPELADELDTARTLPLPAVQPQQLARGEFGYQTTVSMGDQEMQISARRQIESIERDGESLLRIRSTSDTPMGEVSDELILQADSLRPVSRSIDQAGATIEASFGRREVSGAIEAGGQTIPVQIEFDAPIFAGESGLEAVLASLPLAEGYRTSLRVAEIGAQQRVRYFAVEVEGSEVIEVPAGEFSAWRVSVSALDDEGGDQTVWLDQSAPRTTLKAEGRLPAQMGGAAYTTVLTERP
;
A
#
# COMPACT_ATOMS: atom_id res chain seq x y z
N MET A 1 -23.70 18.89 5.18
CA MET A 1 -23.08 17.57 5.41
C MET A 1 -21.59 17.77 5.45
N LEU A 2 -20.88 17.20 6.41
CA LEU A 2 -19.42 17.24 6.39
C LEU A 2 -18.87 16.16 5.45
N VAL A 3 -17.86 16.49 4.66
CA VAL A 3 -17.15 15.56 3.78
C VAL A 3 -15.65 15.82 3.85
N GLY A 4 -14.85 14.75 3.85
CA GLY A 4 -13.41 14.83 3.65
C GLY A 4 -13.09 14.74 2.16
N LEU A 5 -12.31 15.68 1.61
CA LEU A 5 -11.91 15.68 0.20
C LEU A 5 -10.41 15.96 0.06
N ASN A 6 -9.77 15.29 -0.88
CA ASN A 6 -8.33 15.40 -1.18
C ASN A 6 -8.06 16.16 -2.49
N ASP A 7 -8.92 17.13 -2.83
CA ASP A 7 -8.82 17.95 -4.06
C ASP A 7 -7.51 18.78 -4.09
N ARG A 8 -7.04 19.24 -2.92
CA ARG A 8 -5.84 20.09 -2.79
C ARG A 8 -4.55 19.26 -2.77
N ASP A 9 -4.53 18.23 -1.92
CA ASP A 9 -3.40 17.31 -1.76
C ASP A 9 -3.95 15.87 -1.80
N PRO A 10 -3.56 15.04 -2.79
CA PRO A 10 -4.01 13.65 -2.89
C PRO A 10 -3.75 12.81 -1.64
N ALA A 11 -2.78 13.19 -0.79
CA ALA A 11 -2.46 12.52 0.47
C ALA A 11 -3.36 12.90 1.63
N LEU A 12 -3.98 14.08 1.62
CA LEU A 12 -4.64 14.66 2.79
C LEU A 12 -6.09 15.02 2.49
N HIS A 13 -6.98 14.69 3.43
CA HIS A 13 -8.39 15.02 3.30
C HIS A 13 -8.71 16.26 4.14
N ASP A 14 -8.98 17.36 3.45
CA ASP A 14 -9.51 18.61 4.02
C ASP A 14 -10.99 18.42 4.37
N VAL A 15 -11.48 19.14 5.37
CA VAL A 15 -12.89 19.08 5.80
C VAL A 15 -13.70 20.16 5.10
N TYR A 16 -14.77 19.76 4.41
CA TYR A 16 -15.71 20.66 3.76
C TYR A 16 -17.13 20.52 4.32
N ALA A 17 -17.85 21.63 4.39
CA ALA A 17 -19.31 21.64 4.44
C ALA A 17 -19.88 21.57 3.02
N LEU A 18 -20.64 20.51 2.72
CA LEU A 18 -21.40 20.33 1.49
C LEU A 18 -22.88 20.67 1.72
N SER A 19 -23.40 21.62 0.94
CA SER A 19 -24.83 21.86 0.78
C SER A 19 -25.41 20.83 -0.18
N ILE A 20 -26.18 19.86 0.35
CA ILE A 20 -26.75 18.76 -0.46
C ILE A 20 -27.68 19.30 -1.56
N SER A 21 -28.38 20.40 -1.31
CA SER A 21 -29.36 20.96 -2.24
C SER A 21 -28.75 21.67 -3.46
N THR A 22 -27.54 22.21 -3.32
CA THR A 22 -26.88 23.01 -4.36
C THR A 22 -25.59 22.39 -4.89
N GLY A 23 -24.99 21.47 -4.14
CA GLY A 23 -23.64 20.95 -4.40
C GLY A 23 -22.52 21.93 -4.04
N GLU A 24 -22.85 23.08 -3.44
CA GLU A 24 -21.86 24.07 -3.01
C GLU A 24 -21.03 23.54 -1.84
N ARG A 25 -19.72 23.78 -1.90
CA ARG A 25 -18.72 23.31 -0.95
C ARG A 25 -18.04 24.51 -0.30
N GLU A 26 -17.99 24.52 1.03
CA GLU A 26 -17.24 25.48 1.84
C GLU A 26 -16.11 24.74 2.57
N LEU A 27 -14.87 25.18 2.40
CA LEU A 27 -13.73 24.64 3.13
C LEU A 27 -13.82 25.07 4.60
N LEU A 28 -13.82 24.12 5.52
CA LEU A 28 -13.86 24.38 6.96
C LEU A 28 -12.50 24.22 7.62
N ILE A 29 -11.77 23.15 7.26
CA ILE A 29 -10.46 22.83 7.84
C ILE A 29 -9.54 22.34 6.73
N GLU A 30 -8.42 23.03 6.58
CA GLU A 30 -7.31 22.59 5.76
C GLU A 30 -6.47 21.56 6.55
N ASN A 31 -6.26 20.38 5.98
CA ASN A 31 -5.45 19.33 6.60
C ASN A 31 -3.99 19.51 6.18
N ASP A 32 -3.22 20.25 6.98
CA ASP A 32 -1.78 20.49 6.79
C ASP A 32 -0.91 19.69 7.77
N GLN A 33 -1.54 18.88 8.61
CA GLN A 33 -0.92 18.22 9.76
C GLN A 33 -1.12 16.70 9.74
N ASN A 34 -1.31 16.10 8.56
CA ASN A 34 -1.34 14.64 8.40
C ASN A 34 -2.45 13.95 9.23
N VAL A 35 -3.60 14.62 9.40
CA VAL A 35 -4.74 14.07 10.13
C VAL A 35 -5.39 12.96 9.30
N ALA A 36 -5.61 11.81 9.93
CA ALA A 36 -6.17 10.63 9.30
C ALA A 36 -7.70 10.49 9.52
N GLY A 37 -8.24 11.15 10.55
CA GLY A 37 -9.67 11.10 10.84
C GLY A 37 -10.17 12.32 11.61
N TRP A 38 -11.42 12.69 11.37
CA TRP A 38 -12.08 13.83 12.01
C TRP A 38 -13.36 13.34 12.69
N THR A 39 -13.59 13.79 13.93
CA THR A 39 -14.82 13.50 14.67
C THR A 39 -15.55 14.79 14.97
N ALA A 40 -16.78 14.88 14.47
CA ALA A 40 -17.68 15.99 14.75
C ALA A 40 -18.63 15.67 15.91
N ASP A 41 -19.04 16.71 16.61
CA ASP A 41 -20.15 16.64 17.55
C ASP A 41 -21.50 16.55 16.82
N LEU A 42 -22.56 16.54 17.61
CA LEU A 42 -23.93 16.33 17.14
C LEU A 42 -24.52 17.54 16.41
N GLU A 43 -23.88 18.69 16.50
CA GLU A 43 -24.21 19.93 15.81
C GLU A 43 -23.44 20.05 14.48
N GLY A 44 -22.45 19.19 14.27
CA GLY A 44 -21.61 19.17 13.07
C GLY A 44 -20.36 20.03 13.20
N ASN A 45 -19.95 20.41 14.41
CA ASN A 45 -18.66 21.05 14.63
C ASN A 45 -17.58 19.97 14.77
N VAL A 46 -16.47 20.09 14.05
CA VAL A 46 -15.33 19.18 14.24
C VAL A 46 -14.66 19.51 15.58
N ARG A 47 -14.60 18.52 16.48
CA ARG A 47 -14.12 18.68 17.87
C ARG A 47 -12.90 17.84 18.19
N LEU A 48 -12.70 16.72 17.49
CA LEU A 48 -11.53 15.85 17.66
C LEU A 48 -10.92 15.47 16.31
N ALA A 49 -9.61 15.26 16.31
CA ALA A 49 -8.84 14.75 15.19
C ALA A 49 -8.04 13.52 15.63
N SER A 50 -7.92 12.53 14.77
CA SER A 50 -7.05 11.36 14.94
C SER A 50 -5.87 11.49 13.99
N ARG A 51 -4.65 11.46 14.52
CA ARG A 51 -3.41 11.57 13.74
C ARG A 51 -2.47 10.41 14.07
N GLN A 52 -1.72 9.94 13.07
CA GLN A 52 -0.63 9.00 13.33
C GLN A 52 0.61 9.76 13.80
N THR A 53 1.19 9.29 14.90
CA THR A 53 2.46 9.82 15.44
C THR A 53 3.63 9.38 14.57
N ALA A 54 4.77 10.09 14.68
CA ALA A 54 6.00 9.71 13.96
C ALA A 54 6.52 8.30 14.30
N ASN A 55 6.11 7.72 15.43
CA ASN A 55 6.46 6.36 15.84
C ASN A 55 5.37 5.32 15.46
N GLY A 56 4.41 5.68 14.60
CA GLY A 56 3.35 4.79 14.11
C GLY A 56 2.17 4.58 15.06
N GLY A 57 2.21 5.16 16.26
CA GLY A 57 1.08 5.18 17.20
C GLY A 57 -0.03 6.13 16.76
N THR A 58 -1.16 6.13 17.48
CA THR A 58 -2.29 7.03 17.22
C THR A 58 -2.43 8.05 18.33
N GLU A 59 -2.65 9.31 17.99
CA GLU A 59 -3.02 10.35 18.96
C GLU A 59 -4.35 11.00 18.60
N ILE A 60 -5.07 11.39 19.64
CA ILE A 60 -6.35 12.10 19.56
C ILE A 60 -6.10 13.52 20.03
N LEU A 61 -6.37 14.48 19.15
CA LEU A 61 -6.18 15.91 19.39
C LEU A 61 -7.54 16.59 19.49
N ARG A 62 -7.58 17.68 20.25
CA ARG A 62 -8.73 18.60 20.24
C ARG A 62 -8.69 19.47 19.00
N VAL A 63 -9.87 19.85 18.52
CA VAL A 63 -10.05 20.81 17.44
C VAL A 63 -10.85 21.99 17.97
N GLU A 64 -10.25 23.17 17.93
CA GLU A 64 -10.85 24.43 18.39
C GLU A 64 -10.75 25.45 17.26
N ASP A 65 -11.90 26.01 16.83
CA ASP A 65 -12.00 26.98 15.73
C ASP A 65 -11.25 26.56 14.45
N GLY A 66 -11.33 25.27 14.11
CA GLY A 66 -10.68 24.68 12.94
C GLY A 66 -9.18 24.45 13.08
N SER A 67 -8.59 24.77 14.23
CA SER A 67 -7.17 24.54 14.54
C SER A 67 -6.96 23.31 15.41
N LEU A 68 -5.88 22.58 15.17
CA LEU A 68 -5.48 21.44 16.02
C LEU A 68 -4.84 21.93 17.32
N GLY A 69 -5.37 21.47 18.44
CA GLY A 69 -4.79 21.64 19.77
C GLY A 69 -3.79 20.54 20.15
N GLU A 70 -3.49 20.44 21.43
CA GLU A 70 -2.63 19.37 21.97
C GLU A 70 -3.31 18.00 21.93
N ALA A 71 -2.49 16.94 21.88
CA ALA A 71 -2.97 15.57 22.04
C ALA A 71 -3.47 15.33 23.46
N ILE A 72 -4.69 14.80 23.58
CA ILE A 72 -5.34 14.47 24.85
C ILE A 72 -5.34 12.96 25.13
N PHE A 73 -5.10 12.14 24.11
CA PHE A 73 -4.97 10.70 24.26
C PHE A 73 -3.98 10.14 23.23
N THR A 74 -3.18 9.15 23.62
CA THR A 74 -2.23 8.48 22.72
C THR A 74 -2.23 6.98 22.97
N CYS A 75 -2.16 6.21 21.89
CA CYS A 75 -1.84 4.80 21.83
C CYS A 75 -0.51 4.59 21.12
N ASN A 76 0.26 3.61 21.55
CA ASN A 76 1.43 3.18 20.78
C ASN A 76 0.97 2.43 19.51
N TRP A 77 1.92 2.06 18.63
CA TRP A 77 1.64 1.44 17.33
C TRP A 77 1.11 0.00 17.40
N GLN A 78 1.26 -0.66 18.56
CA GLN A 78 0.77 -2.02 18.85
C GLN A 78 -0.63 -2.00 19.48
N GLU A 79 -1.13 -0.83 19.86
CA GLU A 79 -2.42 -0.61 20.49
C GLU A 79 -3.42 -0.02 19.49
N THR A 80 -4.70 -0.21 19.78
CA THR A 80 -5.82 0.38 19.06
C THR A 80 -6.52 1.39 19.95
N CYS A 81 -6.83 2.56 19.41
CA CYS A 81 -7.81 3.45 20.00
C CYS A 81 -8.44 4.40 18.99
N GLY A 82 -9.62 4.89 19.32
CA GLY A 82 -10.27 5.94 18.56
C GLY A 82 -11.64 6.34 19.10
N PRO A 83 -12.08 7.57 18.80
CA PRO A 83 -13.44 8.00 19.07
C PRO A 83 -14.43 7.31 18.13
N MET A 84 -15.60 6.98 18.66
CA MET A 84 -16.73 6.42 17.91
C MET A 84 -17.82 7.48 17.66
N GLY A 85 -18.00 8.42 18.59
CA GLY A 85 -18.96 9.51 18.44
C GLY A 85 -19.32 10.19 19.76
N PHE A 86 -19.75 11.45 19.67
CA PHE A 86 -20.16 12.25 20.83
C PHE A 86 -21.48 11.77 21.43
N GLN A 87 -21.56 11.82 22.75
CA GLN A 87 -22.79 11.64 23.51
C GLN A 87 -23.65 12.91 23.48
N PRO A 88 -24.96 12.82 23.81
CA PRO A 88 -25.87 13.96 23.85
C PRO A 88 -25.45 15.15 24.73
N ASP A 89 -24.58 14.93 25.71
CA ASP A 89 -24.06 15.99 26.58
C ASP A 89 -23.10 16.95 25.86
N GLY A 90 -22.50 16.52 24.72
CA GLY A 90 -21.50 17.30 23.99
C GLY A 90 -20.12 17.37 24.65
N GLU A 91 -19.96 16.69 25.79
CA GLU A 91 -18.75 16.67 26.63
C GLU A 91 -18.08 15.29 26.61
N THR A 92 -18.87 14.22 26.45
CA THR A 92 -18.40 12.84 26.47
C THR A 92 -18.40 12.21 25.07
N VAL A 93 -17.45 11.32 24.81
CA VAL A 93 -17.29 10.58 23.56
C VAL A 93 -17.31 9.08 23.85
N TRP A 94 -18.07 8.30 23.09
CA TRP A 94 -17.89 6.85 23.06
C TRP A 94 -16.54 6.54 22.43
N PHE A 95 -15.72 5.75 23.11
CA PHE A 95 -14.33 5.55 22.74
C PHE A 95 -14.00 4.06 22.79
N MET A 96 -13.15 3.59 21.88
CA MET A 96 -12.63 2.22 21.92
C MET A 96 -11.14 2.24 22.20
N SER A 97 -10.65 1.31 23.02
CA SER A 97 -9.22 1.18 23.26
C SER A 97 -8.80 -0.16 23.87
N ASN A 98 -7.55 -0.57 23.63
CA ASN A 98 -6.82 -1.56 24.43
C ASN A 98 -5.48 -1.02 24.96
N ARG A 99 -5.42 0.28 25.25
CA ARG A 99 -4.22 0.93 25.80
C ARG A 99 -3.85 0.35 27.17
N GLY A 100 -2.58 0.00 27.34
CA GLY A 100 -1.99 -0.53 28.56
C GLY A 100 -1.41 -1.95 28.37
N GLU A 101 -0.26 -2.23 28.97
CA GLU A 101 0.46 -3.50 28.79
C GLU A 101 -0.40 -4.73 29.12
N ASP A 102 -1.18 -4.67 30.21
CA ASP A 102 -2.06 -5.76 30.66
C ASP A 102 -3.45 -5.79 29.98
N VAL A 103 -3.64 -5.06 28.88
CA VAL A 103 -4.92 -4.95 28.18
C VAL A 103 -4.80 -5.48 26.76
N ASP A 104 -5.14 -6.75 26.56
CA ASP A 104 -5.09 -7.37 25.23
C ASP A 104 -6.29 -6.96 24.35
N LEU A 105 -7.51 -7.23 24.83
CA LEU A 105 -8.76 -7.01 24.10
C LEU A 105 -9.21 -5.54 24.11
N VAL A 106 -9.67 -5.06 22.95
CA VAL A 106 -10.32 -3.76 22.81
C VAL A 106 -11.64 -3.73 23.58
N GLY A 107 -11.81 -2.72 24.43
CA GLY A 107 -13.04 -2.44 25.16
C GLY A 107 -13.77 -1.20 24.67
N LEU A 108 -15.03 -1.06 25.07
CA LEU A 108 -15.80 0.17 25.00
C LEU A 108 -15.55 1.02 26.24
N TYR A 109 -15.32 2.30 26.02
CA TYR A 109 -15.04 3.32 27.02
C TYR A 109 -15.92 4.55 26.77
N THR A 110 -16.03 5.39 27.79
CA THR A 110 -16.34 6.81 27.64
C THR A 110 -15.05 7.60 27.72
N MET A 111 -14.94 8.70 26.98
CA MET A 111 -13.83 9.64 27.03
C MET A 111 -14.36 11.05 27.26
N ASP A 112 -13.81 11.77 28.23
CA ASP A 112 -14.04 13.21 28.37
C ASP A 112 -13.32 13.96 27.24
N ALA A 113 -14.06 14.76 26.47
CA ALA A 113 -13.56 15.38 25.23
C ALA A 113 -12.51 16.47 25.46
N ASP A 114 -12.46 17.04 26.67
CA ASP A 114 -11.54 18.13 27.01
C ASP A 114 -10.22 17.60 27.60
N SER A 115 -10.30 16.64 28.51
CA SER A 115 -9.15 16.07 29.23
C SER A 115 -8.58 14.80 28.61
N GLY A 116 -9.38 14.07 27.82
CA GLY A 116 -9.02 12.74 27.30
C GLY A 116 -9.07 11.62 28.34
N GLU A 117 -9.60 11.88 29.56
CA GLU A 117 -9.79 10.84 30.57
C GLU A 117 -10.77 9.78 30.07
N VAL A 118 -10.40 8.50 30.15
CA VAL A 118 -11.25 7.38 29.71
C VAL A 118 -11.73 6.53 30.88
N THR A 119 -13.01 6.14 30.85
CA THR A 119 -13.62 5.20 31.81
C THR A 119 -14.16 3.99 31.08
N LEU A 120 -13.76 2.79 31.53
CA LEU A 120 -14.23 1.53 30.95
C LEU A 120 -15.73 1.37 31.13
N VAL A 121 -16.42 1.00 30.05
CA VAL A 121 -17.85 0.68 30.04
C VAL A 121 -18.01 -0.83 30.03
N GLU A 122 -17.46 -1.50 29.01
CA GLU A 122 -17.57 -2.95 28.89
C GLU A 122 -16.43 -3.53 28.01
N ARG A 123 -16.01 -4.74 28.33
CA ARG A 123 -15.25 -5.64 27.45
C ARG A 123 -16.05 -6.90 27.20
N ASP A 124 -15.65 -7.67 26.20
CA ASP A 124 -16.32 -8.94 25.87
C ASP A 124 -16.59 -9.76 27.14
N PRO A 125 -17.86 -10.02 27.48
CA PRO A 125 -18.22 -10.76 28.69
C PRO A 125 -17.63 -12.17 28.75
N GLU A 126 -17.31 -12.76 27.59
CA GLU A 126 -16.66 -14.07 27.49
C GLU A 126 -15.11 -13.97 27.49
N GLY A 127 -14.55 -12.79 27.27
CA GLY A 127 -13.11 -12.54 27.32
C GLY A 127 -12.32 -13.17 26.18
N GLU A 128 -12.92 -13.28 24.99
CA GLU A 128 -12.34 -13.99 23.84
C GLU A 128 -11.97 -13.06 22.68
N VAL A 129 -12.72 -11.98 22.49
CA VAL A 129 -12.62 -11.14 21.28
C VAL A 129 -12.70 -9.65 21.58
N ASP A 130 -12.26 -8.84 20.62
CA ASP A 130 -12.38 -7.39 20.69
C ASP A 130 -13.84 -6.93 20.65
N PHE A 131 -14.11 -5.79 21.30
CA PHE A 131 -15.32 -5.02 21.09
C PHE A 131 -15.52 -4.71 19.60
N SER A 132 -16.66 -5.16 19.04
CA SER A 132 -16.92 -5.06 17.60
C SER A 132 -17.90 -3.95 17.24
N GLY A 133 -18.73 -3.48 18.17
CA GLY A 133 -19.69 -2.43 17.90
C GLY A 133 -20.73 -2.24 19.00
N ALA A 134 -21.55 -1.20 18.85
CA ALA A 134 -22.63 -0.87 19.77
C ALA A 134 -23.91 -0.50 19.01
N ILE A 135 -25.05 -0.78 19.62
CA ILE A 135 -26.37 -0.37 19.16
C ILE A 135 -26.80 0.80 20.03
N PHE A 136 -27.06 1.94 19.40
CA PHE A 136 -27.54 3.14 20.07
C PHE A 136 -28.97 3.45 19.68
N SER A 137 -29.72 3.99 20.63
CA SER A 137 -31.06 4.53 20.42
C SER A 137 -31.03 5.73 19.47
N PRO A 138 -31.75 5.73 18.34
CA PRO A 138 -31.88 6.92 17.48
C PRO A 138 -32.54 8.12 18.18
N ALA A 139 -33.42 7.89 19.15
CA ALA A 139 -34.19 8.93 19.83
C ALA A 139 -33.38 9.62 20.94
N THR A 140 -32.68 8.82 21.75
CA THR A 140 -31.98 9.27 22.97
C THR A 140 -30.47 9.20 22.87
N ARG A 141 -29.92 8.45 21.89
CA ARG A 141 -28.49 8.09 21.76
C ARG A 141 -27.92 7.31 22.93
N GLU A 142 -28.78 6.76 23.77
CA GLU A 142 -28.39 5.84 24.83
C GLU A 142 -27.85 4.53 24.25
N LEU A 143 -26.85 3.95 24.92
CA LEU A 143 -26.31 2.63 24.60
C LEU A 143 -27.36 1.55 24.91
N GLN A 144 -27.88 0.89 23.87
CA GLN A 144 -28.89 -0.16 24.01
C GLN A 144 -28.28 -1.56 24.10
N ALA A 145 -27.18 -1.81 23.38
CA ALA A 145 -26.45 -3.08 23.41
C ALA A 145 -25.01 -2.92 22.93
N THR A 146 -24.16 -3.84 23.33
CA THR A 146 -22.81 -4.05 22.79
C THR A 146 -22.79 -5.32 21.93
N VAL A 147 -21.87 -5.36 20.96
CA VAL A 147 -21.73 -6.43 19.98
C VAL A 147 -20.29 -6.91 19.95
N TYR A 148 -20.14 -8.24 20.01
CA TYR A 148 -18.88 -8.95 19.92
C TYR A 148 -19.00 -10.04 18.85
N ILE A 149 -17.92 -10.37 18.16
CA ILE A 149 -17.94 -11.42 17.15
C ILE A 149 -16.91 -12.47 17.56
N GLY A 150 -17.39 -13.52 18.23
CA GLY A 150 -16.66 -14.76 18.47
C GLY A 150 -16.83 -15.69 17.28
N ASP A 151 -17.21 -16.94 17.53
CA ASP A 151 -17.60 -17.90 16.48
C ASP A 151 -18.84 -17.44 15.70
N LYS A 152 -19.73 -16.70 16.37
CA LYS A 152 -20.89 -16.02 15.81
C LYS A 152 -21.06 -14.65 16.49
N PRO A 153 -21.82 -13.72 15.90
CA PRO A 153 -22.18 -12.48 16.57
C PRO A 153 -22.87 -12.72 17.92
N ARG A 154 -22.47 -11.97 18.95
CA ARG A 154 -23.08 -11.94 20.28
C ARG A 154 -23.55 -10.53 20.57
N ILE A 155 -24.82 -10.39 20.94
CA ILE A 155 -25.43 -9.11 21.31
C ILE A 155 -25.74 -9.14 22.80
N TYR A 156 -25.15 -8.21 23.56
CA TYR A 156 -25.39 -8.05 25.00
C TYR A 156 -26.20 -6.79 25.26
N PRO A 157 -27.48 -6.94 25.66
CA PRO A 157 -28.33 -5.80 26.02
C PRO A 157 -27.78 -5.02 27.21
N GLN A 158 -27.70 -3.70 27.07
CA GLN A 158 -27.29 -2.75 28.11
C GLN A 158 -28.50 -2.07 28.77
N THR A 159 -29.69 -2.20 28.17
CA THR A 159 -30.96 -1.72 28.76
C THR A 159 -31.97 -2.85 28.87
N LYS A 160 -32.83 -2.79 29.88
CA LYS A 160 -33.92 -3.75 30.07
C LYS A 160 -34.89 -3.76 28.89
N ALA A 161 -35.24 -2.58 28.36
CA ALA A 161 -36.16 -2.45 27.23
C ALA A 161 -35.61 -3.10 25.96
N PHE A 162 -34.31 -2.96 25.70
CA PHE A 162 -33.68 -3.63 24.56
C PHE A 162 -33.58 -5.14 24.76
N ALA A 163 -33.29 -5.59 25.99
CA ALA A 163 -33.28 -7.02 26.32
C ALA A 163 -34.65 -7.67 26.04
N GLU A 164 -35.73 -7.06 26.50
CA GLU A 164 -37.11 -7.51 26.25
C GLU A 164 -37.44 -7.49 24.74
N THR A 165 -36.97 -6.47 24.01
CA THR A 165 -37.15 -6.41 22.55
C THR A 165 -36.43 -7.55 21.85
N LEU A 166 -35.16 -7.82 22.20
CA LEU A 166 -34.36 -8.85 21.56
C LEU A 166 -34.92 -10.25 21.84
N GLU A 167 -35.38 -10.49 23.07
CA GLU A 167 -36.08 -11.72 23.46
C GLU A 167 -37.37 -11.90 22.65
N PHE A 168 -38.21 -10.86 22.57
CA PHE A 168 -39.41 -10.86 21.74
C PHE A 168 -39.11 -11.20 20.28
N LEU A 169 -38.10 -10.57 19.67
CA LEU A 169 -37.73 -10.84 18.28
C LEU A 169 -37.27 -12.30 18.09
N ARG A 170 -36.49 -12.85 19.04
CA ARG A 170 -36.06 -14.26 19.02
C ARG A 170 -37.23 -15.25 19.16
N GLU A 171 -38.28 -14.87 19.87
CA GLU A 171 -39.50 -15.69 19.99
C GLU A 171 -40.36 -15.65 18.73
N GLN A 172 -40.42 -14.49 18.05
CA GLN A 172 -41.27 -14.30 16.87
C GLN A 172 -40.62 -14.73 15.55
N LEU A 173 -39.29 -14.70 15.48
CA LEU A 173 -38.54 -14.98 14.25
C LEU A 173 -37.95 -16.40 14.26
N PRO A 174 -37.70 -16.99 13.08
CA PRO A 174 -36.89 -18.20 12.97
C PRO A 174 -35.50 -18.02 13.56
N GLU A 175 -34.83 -19.14 13.85
CA GLU A 175 -33.43 -19.13 14.27
C GLU A 175 -32.54 -18.44 13.22
N GLY A 176 -31.68 -17.52 13.69
CA GLY A 176 -30.75 -16.76 12.86
C GLY A 176 -30.21 -15.54 13.59
N GLU A 177 -29.33 -14.80 12.91
CA GLU A 177 -28.71 -13.59 13.42
C GLU A 177 -29.59 -12.39 13.16
N ILE A 178 -29.99 -11.71 14.24
CA ILE A 178 -30.86 -10.54 14.21
C ILE A 178 -29.99 -9.29 14.14
N GLY A 179 -30.18 -8.52 13.07
CA GLY A 179 -29.63 -7.17 12.90
C GLY A 179 -30.74 -6.13 12.83
N ILE A 180 -30.44 -4.91 13.27
CA ILE A 180 -31.32 -3.75 13.10
C ILE A 180 -30.79 -2.94 11.92
N SER A 181 -31.51 -2.99 10.80
CA SER A 181 -31.09 -2.33 9.55
C SER A 181 -31.42 -0.83 9.56
N SER A 182 -32.56 -0.45 10.16
CA SER A 182 -33.02 0.94 10.25
C SER A 182 -34.12 1.08 11.29
N GLN A 183 -34.35 2.30 11.79
CA GLN A 183 -35.43 2.61 12.74
C GLN A 183 -35.96 4.04 12.52
N THR A 184 -37.23 4.28 12.83
CA THR A 184 -37.78 5.65 12.89
C THR A 184 -37.16 6.43 14.05
N ARG A 185 -37.19 7.77 13.98
CA ARG A 185 -36.62 8.64 15.02
C ARG A 185 -37.31 8.52 16.38
N ASP A 186 -38.58 8.15 16.37
CA ASP A 186 -39.37 7.85 17.58
C ASP A 186 -39.30 6.37 17.97
N GLU A 187 -38.53 5.58 17.22
CA GLU A 187 -38.29 4.13 17.39
C GLU A 187 -39.55 3.26 17.29
N SER A 188 -40.71 3.83 16.94
CA SER A 188 -41.97 3.09 16.80
C SER A 188 -41.90 1.96 15.77
N LEU A 189 -41.12 2.16 14.71
CA LEU A 189 -40.91 1.17 13.64
C LEU A 189 -39.42 0.86 13.47
N ALA A 190 -39.11 -0.41 13.24
CA ALA A 190 -37.76 -0.88 12.93
C ALA A 190 -37.77 -1.86 11.75
N LEU A 191 -36.74 -1.78 10.91
CA LEU A 191 -36.42 -2.83 9.94
C LEU A 191 -35.44 -3.80 10.59
N ILE A 192 -35.87 -5.05 10.74
CA ILE A 192 -35.09 -6.14 11.32
C ILE A 192 -34.62 -7.06 10.19
N SER A 193 -33.31 -7.26 10.07
CA SER A 193 -32.72 -8.24 9.17
C SER A 193 -32.42 -9.52 9.94
N LEU A 194 -32.91 -10.66 9.46
CA LEU A 194 -32.57 -11.98 9.98
C LEU A 194 -31.71 -12.71 8.95
N SER A 195 -30.45 -12.96 9.26
CA SER A 195 -29.49 -13.63 8.36
C SER A 195 -28.97 -14.95 8.93
N ARG A 196 -28.50 -15.84 8.06
CA ARG A 196 -27.78 -17.07 8.41
C ARG A 196 -26.59 -17.25 7.46
N ASP A 197 -25.71 -18.18 7.74
CA ASP A 197 -24.69 -18.68 6.81
C ASP A 197 -25.27 -19.21 5.47
N VAL A 198 -26.47 -19.77 5.54
CA VAL A 198 -27.23 -20.32 4.40
C VAL A 198 -28.28 -19.39 3.82
N ASP A 199 -28.49 -18.20 4.40
CA ASP A 199 -29.56 -17.28 3.99
C ASP A 199 -29.10 -15.81 4.07
N PRO A 200 -28.97 -15.10 2.93
CA PRO A 200 -28.41 -13.75 2.87
C PRO A 200 -29.10 -12.72 3.78
N ALA A 201 -30.43 -12.82 3.90
CA ALA A 201 -31.27 -12.23 4.94
C ALA A 201 -32.74 -12.21 4.49
N THR A 202 -33.63 -12.26 5.48
CA THR A 202 -35.03 -11.83 5.34
C THR A 202 -35.24 -10.55 6.16
N VAL A 203 -35.93 -9.57 5.59
CA VAL A 203 -36.19 -8.27 6.23
C VAL A 203 -37.63 -8.24 6.72
N TYR A 204 -37.81 -7.86 7.97
CA TYR A 204 -39.08 -7.74 8.66
C TYR A 204 -39.33 -6.29 9.09
N LEU A 205 -40.59 -5.87 9.09
CA LEU A 205 -41.03 -4.66 9.77
C LEU A 205 -41.45 -5.04 11.19
N PHE A 206 -40.76 -4.46 12.17
CA PHE A 206 -41.16 -4.54 13.56
C PHE A 206 -41.87 -3.25 13.97
N ASP A 207 -43.14 -3.36 14.31
CA ASP A 207 -43.93 -2.30 14.93
C ASP A 207 -43.93 -2.51 16.44
N ARG A 208 -43.26 -1.60 17.16
CA ARG A 208 -43.09 -1.69 18.61
C ARG A 208 -44.38 -1.41 19.36
N GLU A 209 -45.20 -0.49 18.86
CA GLU A 209 -46.44 -0.09 19.51
C GLU A 209 -47.51 -1.17 19.34
N ALA A 210 -47.61 -1.74 18.13
CA ALA A 210 -48.53 -2.82 17.83
C ALA A 210 -48.04 -4.19 18.36
N GLY A 211 -46.73 -4.32 18.60
CA GLY A 211 -46.10 -5.58 19.01
C GLY A 211 -46.14 -6.64 17.91
N THR A 212 -45.98 -6.22 16.65
CA THR A 212 -46.06 -7.12 15.48
C THR A 212 -44.78 -7.14 14.69
N VAL A 213 -44.42 -8.31 14.16
CA VAL A 213 -43.29 -8.49 13.25
C VAL A 213 -43.83 -9.08 11.95
N GLU A 214 -43.73 -8.34 10.85
CA GLU A 214 -44.22 -8.75 9.53
C GLU A 214 -43.06 -8.92 8.56
N GLU A 215 -43.02 -10.04 7.84
CA GLU A 215 -42.06 -10.20 6.74
C GLU A 215 -42.35 -9.18 5.64
N LEU A 216 -41.36 -8.37 5.27
CA LEU A 216 -41.48 -7.46 4.14
C LEU A 216 -40.98 -8.09 2.86
N TYR A 217 -39.74 -8.59 2.87
CA TYR A 217 -39.10 -9.20 1.71
C TYR A 217 -37.87 -10.04 2.08
N ARG A 218 -37.52 -10.97 1.20
CA ARG A 218 -36.23 -11.68 1.22
C ARG A 218 -35.22 -10.94 0.34
N VAL A 219 -33.98 -10.75 0.81
CA VAL A 219 -32.97 -9.95 0.08
C VAL A 219 -32.60 -10.57 -1.27
N ARG A 220 -32.55 -11.91 -1.33
CA ARG A 220 -32.30 -12.71 -2.54
C ARG A 220 -33.26 -13.90 -2.56
N PRO A 221 -34.53 -13.71 -2.96
CA PRO A 221 -35.53 -14.78 -2.92
C PRO A 221 -35.20 -15.96 -3.84
N GLU A 222 -34.33 -15.75 -4.83
CA GLU A 222 -33.81 -16.79 -5.72
C GLU A 222 -32.84 -17.77 -5.04
N ILE A 223 -32.35 -17.44 -3.84
CA ILE A 223 -31.48 -18.31 -3.04
C ILE A 223 -32.35 -19.16 -2.12
N GLU A 224 -32.34 -20.47 -2.36
CA GLU A 224 -32.99 -21.47 -1.53
C GLU A 224 -32.03 -21.92 -0.41
N PRO A 225 -32.29 -21.61 0.88
CA PRO A 225 -31.36 -21.94 1.97
C PRO A 225 -31.09 -23.44 2.10
N SER A 226 -32.08 -24.28 1.74
CA SER A 226 -31.92 -25.73 1.72
C SER A 226 -30.89 -26.22 0.70
N GLN A 227 -30.45 -25.39 -0.25
CA GLN A 227 -29.41 -25.73 -1.22
C GLN A 227 -28.02 -25.18 -0.83
N MET A 228 -27.96 -24.30 0.17
CA MET A 228 -26.71 -23.70 0.66
C MET A 228 -26.02 -24.62 1.70
N ALA A 229 -24.72 -24.44 1.86
CA ALA A 229 -23.85 -25.17 2.78
C ALA A 229 -23.68 -24.40 4.10
N GLU A 230 -23.65 -25.13 5.21
CA GLU A 230 -23.43 -24.53 6.54
C GLU A 230 -21.95 -24.17 6.73
N MET A 231 -21.71 -23.05 7.41
CA MET A 231 -20.40 -22.55 7.79
C MET A 231 -20.12 -22.93 9.23
N GLN A 232 -19.11 -23.77 9.43
CA GLN A 232 -18.74 -24.32 10.72
C GLN A 232 -17.55 -23.55 11.31
N PRO A 233 -17.65 -22.96 12.51
CA PRO A 233 -16.49 -22.48 13.21
C PRO A 233 -15.61 -23.67 13.61
N ILE A 234 -14.32 -23.58 13.32
CA ILE A 234 -13.30 -24.56 13.71
C ILE A 234 -12.08 -23.83 14.29
N ARG A 235 -11.24 -24.57 15.00
CA ARG A 235 -9.96 -24.10 15.52
C ARG A 235 -8.91 -25.17 15.28
N TYR A 236 -7.70 -24.77 14.93
CA TYR A 236 -6.56 -25.65 14.84
C TYR A 236 -5.33 -24.98 15.46
N THR A 237 -4.37 -25.79 15.87
CA THR A 237 -3.14 -25.30 16.48
C THR A 237 -2.05 -25.22 15.42
N ALA A 238 -1.52 -24.02 15.18
CA ALA A 238 -0.33 -23.82 14.36
C ALA A 238 0.89 -24.51 15.00
N ARG A 239 1.92 -24.76 14.20
CA ARG A 239 3.13 -25.50 14.60
C ARG A 239 3.90 -24.87 15.77
N ASP A 240 3.73 -23.58 16.01
CA ASP A 240 4.33 -22.86 17.14
C ASP A 240 3.44 -22.84 18.40
N GLY A 241 2.25 -23.44 18.33
CA GLY A 241 1.30 -23.57 19.43
C GLY A 241 0.20 -22.50 19.43
N LEU A 242 0.21 -21.53 18.51
CA LEU A 242 -0.85 -20.54 18.41
C LEU A 242 -2.16 -21.20 17.95
N GLU A 243 -3.27 -20.92 18.63
CA GLU A 243 -4.59 -21.39 18.17
C GLU A 243 -5.11 -20.43 17.08
N ILE A 244 -5.49 -21.00 15.93
CA ILE A 244 -5.98 -20.25 14.78
C ILE A 244 -7.49 -20.49 14.63
N PRO A 245 -8.32 -19.45 14.81
CA PRO A 245 -9.74 -19.50 14.48
C PRO A 245 -9.94 -19.60 12.98
N ALA A 246 -10.88 -20.43 12.53
CA ALA A 246 -11.21 -20.54 11.12
C ALA A 246 -12.67 -20.91 10.90
N TYR A 247 -13.12 -20.78 9.66
CA TYR A 247 -14.40 -21.31 9.22
C TYR A 247 -14.22 -22.36 8.14
N LEU A 248 -14.98 -23.44 8.25
CA LEU A 248 -15.03 -24.53 7.29
C LEU A 248 -16.44 -24.64 6.71
N THR A 249 -16.56 -24.55 5.39
CA THR A 249 -17.83 -24.81 4.70
C THR A 249 -17.68 -26.07 3.85
N LEU A 250 -18.53 -27.06 4.11
CA LEU A 250 -18.48 -28.36 3.44
C LEU A 250 -19.53 -28.45 2.32
N PRO A 251 -19.19 -29.05 1.18
CA PRO A 251 -20.11 -29.16 0.04
C PRO A 251 -21.33 -30.00 0.39
N LYS A 252 -22.52 -29.49 0.06
CA LYS A 252 -23.77 -30.18 0.38
C LYS A 252 -23.96 -31.43 -0.46
N GLY A 253 -24.38 -32.52 0.19
CA GLY A 253 -24.67 -33.79 -0.47
C GLY A 253 -23.44 -34.58 -0.93
N VAL A 254 -22.27 -34.23 -0.40
CA VAL A 254 -21.02 -34.96 -0.58
C VAL A 254 -20.51 -35.36 0.80
N GLU A 255 -20.05 -36.59 0.96
CA GLU A 255 -19.44 -37.03 2.23
C GLU A 255 -18.16 -36.22 2.49
N PRO A 256 -17.91 -35.77 3.74
CA PRO A 256 -16.74 -34.97 4.09
C PRO A 256 -15.47 -35.81 4.22
N GLU A 257 -15.12 -36.53 3.16
CA GLU A 257 -13.97 -37.42 3.10
C GLU A 257 -13.19 -37.19 1.79
N ASN A 258 -11.89 -36.95 1.88
CA ASN A 258 -10.98 -36.74 0.73
C ASN A 258 -11.55 -35.75 -0.32
N LEU A 259 -12.04 -34.61 0.17
CA LEU A 259 -12.57 -33.53 -0.66
C LEU A 259 -11.45 -32.69 -1.25
N ALA A 260 -11.70 -32.15 -2.45
CA ALA A 260 -10.90 -31.03 -2.93
C ALA A 260 -11.15 -29.80 -2.05
N VAL A 261 -10.09 -29.07 -1.71
CA VAL A 261 -10.14 -27.91 -0.83
C VAL A 261 -9.78 -26.65 -1.59
N VAL A 262 -10.54 -25.58 -1.34
CA VAL A 262 -10.13 -24.21 -1.64
C VAL A 262 -9.83 -23.49 -0.33
N ALA A 263 -8.56 -23.20 -0.07
CA ALA A 263 -8.13 -22.34 1.03
C ALA A 263 -8.35 -20.89 0.61
N LEU A 264 -9.46 -20.30 1.06
CA LEU A 264 -9.89 -18.95 0.70
C LEU A 264 -9.35 -17.95 1.73
N ILE A 265 -8.30 -17.22 1.36
CA ILE A 265 -7.55 -16.32 2.25
C ILE A 265 -8.07 -14.89 2.10
N HIS A 266 -8.45 -14.28 3.22
CA HIS A 266 -8.93 -12.90 3.21
C HIS A 266 -7.81 -11.88 2.95
N GLY A 267 -8.20 -10.71 2.42
CA GLY A 267 -7.33 -9.56 2.27
C GLY A 267 -7.10 -8.80 3.58
N GLY A 268 -6.31 -7.72 3.53
CA GLY A 268 -5.92 -6.94 4.70
C GLY A 268 -4.41 -6.69 4.71
N PRO A 269 -3.63 -7.33 5.61
CA PRO A 269 -3.98 -8.51 6.41
C PRO A 269 -4.78 -8.20 7.68
N TRP A 270 -4.82 -6.94 8.13
CA TRP A 270 -5.54 -6.52 9.33
C TRP A 270 -7.06 -6.45 9.11
N ALA A 271 -7.65 -7.60 8.84
CA ALA A 271 -9.08 -7.85 8.71
C ALA A 271 -9.37 -9.25 9.27
N ARG A 272 -10.60 -9.75 9.12
CA ARG A 272 -10.93 -11.15 9.40
C ARG A 272 -12.17 -11.60 8.62
N ASP A 273 -12.28 -12.90 8.42
CA ASP A 273 -13.54 -13.55 8.10
C ASP A 273 -14.43 -13.70 9.34
N THR A 274 -15.74 -13.65 9.12
CA THR A 274 -16.78 -13.76 10.15
C THR A 274 -17.90 -14.67 9.67
N TRP A 275 -18.57 -15.33 10.62
CA TRP A 275 -19.69 -16.22 10.31
C TRP A 275 -20.83 -15.50 9.59
N GLY A 276 -21.40 -16.16 8.57
CA GLY A 276 -22.57 -15.68 7.85
C GLY A 276 -22.53 -15.95 6.35
N PHE A 277 -23.57 -15.55 5.62
CA PHE A 277 -23.66 -15.83 4.19
C PHE A 277 -22.54 -15.16 3.41
N ARG A 278 -21.81 -15.95 2.61
CA ARG A 278 -20.75 -15.50 1.71
C ARG A 278 -20.95 -16.10 0.33
N SER A 279 -21.30 -15.26 -0.65
CA SER A 279 -21.66 -15.74 -2.00
C SER A 279 -20.56 -16.56 -2.68
N LEU A 280 -19.28 -16.16 -2.55
CA LEU A 280 -18.15 -16.91 -3.09
C LEU A 280 -17.97 -18.27 -2.40
N VAL A 281 -18.09 -18.32 -1.08
CA VAL A 281 -17.98 -19.58 -0.30
C VAL A 281 -19.09 -20.55 -0.70
N GLN A 282 -20.33 -20.06 -0.77
CA GLN A 282 -21.48 -20.86 -1.23
C GLN A 282 -21.32 -21.33 -2.67
N PHE A 283 -20.79 -20.48 -3.55
CA PHE A 283 -20.46 -20.84 -4.92
C PHE A 283 -19.44 -21.99 -4.96
N LEU A 284 -18.32 -21.88 -4.27
CA LEU A 284 -17.27 -22.91 -4.23
C LEU A 284 -17.79 -24.22 -3.62
N ALA A 285 -18.49 -24.16 -2.48
CA ALA A 285 -19.10 -25.33 -1.86
C ALA A 285 -20.14 -25.99 -2.78
N ASN A 286 -20.91 -25.21 -3.53
CA ASN A 286 -21.83 -25.74 -4.53
C ASN A 286 -21.10 -26.45 -5.69
N ARG A 287 -19.85 -26.11 -6.02
CA ARG A 287 -19.06 -26.82 -7.04
C ARG A 287 -18.39 -28.10 -6.50
N GLY A 288 -18.52 -28.37 -5.20
CA GLY A 288 -18.08 -29.62 -4.57
C GLY A 288 -16.78 -29.49 -3.77
N TYR A 289 -16.33 -28.26 -3.49
CA TYR A 289 -15.12 -28.00 -2.71
C TYR A 289 -15.44 -27.83 -1.23
N ALA A 290 -14.57 -28.35 -0.36
CA ALA A 290 -14.48 -27.84 1.00
C ALA A 290 -13.80 -26.46 0.95
N VAL A 291 -14.32 -25.49 1.68
CA VAL A 291 -13.78 -24.13 1.71
C VAL A 291 -13.26 -23.83 3.11
N LEU A 292 -11.97 -23.59 3.22
CA LEU A 292 -11.30 -23.20 4.48
C LEU A 292 -11.03 -21.69 4.46
N GLN A 293 -11.46 -21.00 5.51
CA GLN A 293 -11.24 -19.57 5.72
C GLN A 293 -10.52 -19.37 7.05
N PRO A 294 -9.17 -19.40 7.06
CA PRO A 294 -8.39 -19.22 8.28
C PRO A 294 -8.27 -17.73 8.62
N ASN A 295 -8.53 -17.39 9.88
CA ASN A 295 -8.15 -16.09 10.45
C ASN A 295 -6.74 -16.23 11.04
N PHE A 296 -5.73 -16.23 10.18
CA PHE A 296 -4.31 -16.34 10.52
C PHE A 296 -3.86 -15.18 11.45
N ARG A 297 -2.72 -15.32 12.13
CA ARG A 297 -2.15 -14.26 13.00
C ARG A 297 -2.09 -12.91 12.25
N ALA A 298 -2.29 -11.81 12.96
CA ALA A 298 -2.63 -10.49 12.41
C ALA A 298 -4.08 -10.28 11.93
N SER A 299 -4.94 -11.29 12.00
CA SER A 299 -6.38 -11.04 11.84
C SER A 299 -6.90 -10.18 13.00
N THR A 300 -7.74 -9.19 12.68
CA THR A 300 -8.32 -8.29 13.69
C THR A 300 -9.39 -8.99 14.53
N GLY A 301 -9.64 -8.51 15.74
CA GLY A 301 -10.80 -8.93 16.53
C GLY A 301 -10.50 -9.99 17.59
N PHE A 302 -9.24 -10.41 17.73
CA PHE A 302 -8.78 -11.45 18.66
C PHE A 302 -7.74 -10.91 19.65
N GLY A 303 -7.74 -9.61 19.92
CA GLY A 303 -6.77 -8.96 20.80
C GLY A 303 -5.51 -8.48 20.08
N LYS A 304 -4.75 -7.61 20.74
CA LYS A 304 -3.50 -7.08 20.18
C LYS A 304 -2.38 -8.10 20.16
N GLU A 305 -2.37 -9.09 21.05
CA GLU A 305 -1.39 -10.17 21.02
C GLU A 305 -1.50 -10.96 19.71
N PHE A 306 -2.72 -11.39 19.35
CA PHE A 306 -2.98 -12.07 18.09
C PHE A 306 -2.72 -11.18 16.86
N LEU A 307 -3.13 -9.90 16.93
CA LEU A 307 -2.92 -8.93 15.86
C LEU A 307 -1.43 -8.66 15.61
N ASN A 308 -0.65 -8.49 16.67
CA ASN A 308 0.76 -8.12 16.59
C ASN A 308 1.68 -9.33 16.36
N ALA A 309 1.21 -10.55 16.59
CA ALA A 309 1.94 -11.78 16.30
C ALA A 309 2.26 -11.96 14.80
N GLY A 310 1.58 -11.24 13.90
CA GLY A 310 1.91 -11.23 12.47
C GLY A 310 2.68 -10.00 11.98
N ASN A 311 3.16 -9.13 12.88
CA ASN A 311 4.05 -8.05 12.46
C ASN A 311 5.35 -8.64 11.92
N GLU A 312 5.81 -8.17 10.76
CA GLU A 312 7.02 -8.63 10.07
C GLU A 312 6.99 -10.10 9.57
N GLU A 313 5.84 -10.78 9.66
CA GLU A 313 5.70 -12.22 9.40
C GLU A 313 5.02 -12.55 8.06
N TRP A 314 4.97 -11.60 7.11
CA TRP A 314 4.43 -11.85 5.77
C TRP A 314 5.22 -12.96 5.08
N GLY A 315 4.55 -14.03 4.63
CA GLY A 315 5.18 -15.16 3.95
C GLY A 315 5.95 -16.11 4.87
N ASP A 316 6.12 -15.74 6.14
CA ASP A 316 6.75 -16.54 7.20
C ASP A 316 5.64 -17.12 8.10
N ALA A 317 5.55 -16.79 9.40
CA ALA A 317 4.64 -17.47 10.31
C ALA A 317 3.15 -17.29 9.98
N MET A 318 2.76 -16.19 9.31
CA MET A 318 1.40 -16.02 8.79
C MET A 318 1.05 -17.05 7.71
N GLN A 319 2.02 -17.44 6.88
CA GLN A 319 1.83 -18.46 5.85
C GLN A 319 1.83 -19.88 6.44
N ASP A 320 2.57 -20.07 7.54
CA ASP A 320 2.54 -21.31 8.31
C ASP A 320 1.15 -21.56 8.92
N ASP A 321 0.49 -20.53 9.45
CA ASP A 321 -0.89 -20.66 9.95
C ASP A 321 -1.86 -21.21 8.88
N ILE A 322 -1.73 -20.73 7.64
CA ILE A 322 -2.56 -21.19 6.51
C ILE A 322 -2.21 -22.65 6.16
N THR A 323 -0.92 -22.96 6.08
CA THR A 323 -0.41 -24.29 5.78
C THR A 323 -0.88 -25.33 6.81
N ASP A 324 -0.81 -24.98 8.09
CA ASP A 324 -1.19 -25.86 9.19
C ASP A 324 -2.72 -26.08 9.24
N GLY A 325 -3.52 -25.10 8.79
CA GLY A 325 -4.96 -25.26 8.63
C GLY A 325 -5.35 -26.26 7.56
N ILE A 326 -4.62 -26.29 6.45
CA ILE A 326 -4.80 -27.30 5.40
C ILE A 326 -4.38 -28.68 5.93
N GLN A 327 -3.23 -28.76 6.60
CA GLN A 327 -2.75 -30.02 7.19
C GLN A 327 -3.74 -30.56 8.23
N TYR A 328 -4.35 -29.69 9.04
CA TYR A 328 -5.41 -30.07 9.96
C TYR A 328 -6.57 -30.77 9.23
N LEU A 329 -7.04 -30.25 8.09
CA LEU A 329 -8.10 -30.90 7.33
C LEU A 329 -7.68 -32.24 6.71
N VAL A 330 -6.42 -32.38 6.30
CA VAL A 330 -5.85 -33.65 5.82
C VAL A 330 -5.84 -34.68 6.95
N ASP A 331 -5.39 -34.27 8.14
CA ASP A 331 -5.32 -35.13 9.32
C ASP A 331 -6.71 -35.57 9.81
N GLN A 332 -7.74 -34.73 9.62
CA GLN A 332 -9.13 -35.10 9.87
C GLN A 332 -9.72 -36.04 8.79
N GLY A 333 -9.00 -36.31 7.70
CA GLY A 333 -9.48 -37.08 6.56
C GLY A 333 -10.48 -36.32 5.68
N ILE A 334 -10.67 -35.02 5.92
CA ILE A 334 -11.60 -34.17 5.18
C ILE A 334 -11.00 -33.78 3.84
N ALA A 335 -9.72 -33.39 3.82
CA ALA A 335 -9.03 -32.91 2.63
C ALA A 335 -8.27 -34.03 1.93
N ASP A 336 -8.37 -34.08 0.60
CA ASP A 336 -7.43 -34.81 -0.24
C ASP A 336 -6.15 -33.98 -0.40
N PRO A 337 -4.98 -34.46 0.07
CA PRO A 337 -3.74 -33.69 0.04
C PRO A 337 -3.26 -33.35 -1.38
N ASP A 338 -3.71 -34.09 -2.40
CA ASP A 338 -3.33 -33.84 -3.80
C ASP A 338 -4.30 -32.86 -4.49
N ARG A 339 -5.35 -32.39 -3.81
CA ARG A 339 -6.42 -31.56 -4.39
C ARG A 339 -6.72 -30.31 -3.56
N VAL A 340 -5.68 -29.56 -3.22
CA VAL A 340 -5.79 -28.28 -2.53
C VAL A 340 -5.45 -27.14 -3.49
N CYS A 341 -6.26 -26.08 -3.49
CA CYS A 341 -5.95 -24.83 -4.20
C CYS A 341 -6.02 -23.67 -3.21
N ILE A 342 -5.06 -22.75 -3.31
CA ILE A 342 -5.07 -21.50 -2.53
C ILE A 342 -5.66 -20.37 -3.37
N MET A 343 -6.52 -19.56 -2.76
CA MET A 343 -7.23 -18.50 -3.45
C MET A 343 -7.39 -17.31 -2.52
N GLY A 344 -7.13 -16.10 -2.99
CA GLY A 344 -7.32 -14.92 -2.15
C GLY A 344 -7.17 -13.59 -2.89
N GLY A 345 -7.67 -12.54 -2.23
CA GLY A 345 -7.68 -11.16 -2.73
C GLY A 345 -6.71 -10.25 -1.97
N SER A 346 -6.00 -9.34 -2.63
CA SER A 346 -5.12 -8.36 -1.96
C SER A 346 -4.01 -9.06 -1.15
N TYR A 347 -3.90 -8.87 0.17
CA TYR A 347 -3.04 -9.73 1.01
C TYR A 347 -3.32 -11.23 0.81
N GLY A 348 -4.57 -11.65 0.64
CA GLY A 348 -4.88 -13.05 0.32
C GLY A 348 -4.33 -13.50 -1.03
N GLY A 349 -4.16 -12.57 -1.98
CA GLY A 349 -3.47 -12.82 -3.25
C GLY A 349 -1.96 -12.92 -3.06
N TYR A 350 -1.37 -12.10 -2.16
CA TYR A 350 0.00 -12.30 -1.70
C TYR A 350 0.19 -13.67 -1.05
N ALA A 351 -0.70 -14.07 -0.12
CA ALA A 351 -0.65 -15.38 0.54
C ALA A 351 -0.83 -16.54 -0.46
N THR A 352 -1.62 -16.33 -1.51
CA THR A 352 -1.73 -17.27 -2.65
C THR A 352 -0.38 -17.43 -3.33
N LEU A 353 0.28 -16.33 -3.72
CA LEU A 353 1.60 -16.38 -4.35
C LEU A 353 2.65 -16.98 -3.41
N ALA A 354 2.68 -16.54 -2.14
CA ALA A 354 3.56 -17.03 -1.09
C ALA A 354 3.41 -18.54 -0.87
N GLY A 355 2.18 -19.06 -0.77
CA GLY A 355 1.92 -20.49 -0.70
C GLY A 355 2.45 -21.24 -1.93
N MET A 356 2.23 -20.71 -3.13
CA MET A 356 2.71 -21.32 -4.37
C MET A 356 4.24 -21.32 -4.52
N VAL A 357 4.98 -20.40 -3.88
CA VAL A 357 6.45 -20.33 -3.95
C VAL A 357 7.17 -20.97 -2.76
N PHE A 358 6.61 -20.89 -1.54
CA PHE A 358 7.25 -21.34 -0.31
C PHE A 358 6.81 -22.75 0.10
N THR A 359 5.58 -23.13 -0.22
CA THR A 359 5.04 -24.49 -0.02
C THR A 359 4.44 -25.06 -1.30
N PRO A 360 5.19 -25.08 -2.43
CA PRO A 360 4.68 -25.42 -3.77
C PRO A 360 4.09 -26.83 -3.89
N ASP A 361 4.52 -27.75 -3.02
CA ASP A 361 4.06 -29.14 -3.00
C ASP A 361 2.68 -29.33 -2.37
N LEU A 362 2.20 -28.34 -1.63
CA LEU A 362 0.90 -28.40 -0.95
C LEU A 362 -0.26 -28.09 -1.90
N TYR A 363 -0.02 -27.31 -2.96
CA TYR A 363 -1.09 -26.73 -3.77
C TYR A 363 -1.09 -27.27 -5.19
N ALA A 364 -2.19 -27.87 -5.61
CA ALA A 364 -2.46 -28.29 -6.98
C ALA A 364 -2.76 -27.10 -7.92
N CYS A 365 -3.17 -25.95 -7.39
CA CYS A 365 -3.30 -24.69 -8.12
C CYS A 365 -3.31 -23.46 -7.19
N GLY A 366 -3.19 -22.27 -7.78
CA GLY A 366 -3.42 -20.99 -7.11
C GLY A 366 -4.35 -20.06 -7.91
N VAL A 367 -5.15 -19.25 -7.21
CA VAL A 367 -5.97 -18.17 -7.79
C VAL A 367 -5.64 -16.85 -7.07
N ASN A 368 -4.79 -16.04 -7.71
CA ASN A 368 -4.36 -14.73 -7.21
C ASN A 368 -5.31 -13.63 -7.71
N ILE A 369 -5.99 -12.93 -6.81
CA ILE A 369 -6.86 -11.79 -7.14
C ILE A 369 -6.23 -10.52 -6.58
N VAL A 370 -5.84 -9.58 -7.44
CA VAL A 370 -5.23 -8.29 -7.06
C VAL A 370 -4.14 -8.40 -5.97
N GLY A 371 -3.32 -9.46 -6.02
CA GLY A 371 -2.35 -9.77 -4.98
C GLY A 371 -0.99 -9.10 -5.18
N VAL A 372 -0.34 -8.83 -4.05
CA VAL A 372 1.03 -8.30 -4.01
C VAL A 372 2.01 -9.41 -4.34
N SER A 373 2.93 -9.16 -5.26
CA SER A 373 3.98 -10.11 -5.62
C SER A 373 5.36 -9.65 -5.17
N ASN A 374 5.54 -8.35 -4.95
CA ASN A 374 6.75 -7.76 -4.40
C ASN A 374 6.40 -6.72 -3.33
N ILE A 375 6.83 -6.98 -2.10
CA ILE A 375 6.50 -6.14 -0.95
C ILE A 375 7.22 -4.79 -1.04
N ILE A 376 8.41 -4.75 -1.64
CA ILE A 376 9.17 -3.51 -1.79
C ILE A 376 8.46 -2.57 -2.76
N THR A 377 8.04 -3.07 -3.94
CA THR A 377 7.29 -2.27 -4.91
C THR A 377 5.92 -1.85 -4.38
N LEU A 378 5.25 -2.68 -3.57
CA LEU A 378 4.06 -2.28 -2.82
C LEU A 378 4.33 -1.07 -1.91
N LEU A 379 5.31 -1.17 -1.00
CA LEU A 379 5.64 -0.09 -0.04
C LEU A 379 6.08 1.20 -0.74
N ASN A 380 6.67 1.05 -1.92
CA ASN A 380 7.10 2.13 -2.80
C ASN A 380 5.91 2.79 -3.55
N SER A 381 4.88 2.03 -3.90
CA SER A 381 3.75 2.47 -4.73
C SER A 381 2.45 2.70 -3.95
N ILE A 382 2.50 2.75 -2.61
CA ILE A 382 1.31 3.01 -1.79
C ILE A 382 0.59 4.28 -2.27
N PRO A 383 -0.76 4.27 -2.34
CA PRO A 383 -1.51 5.46 -2.69
C PRO A 383 -1.14 6.65 -1.80
N ALA A 384 -1.11 7.86 -2.36
CA ALA A 384 -0.76 9.07 -1.61
C ALA A 384 -1.61 9.22 -0.32
N TYR A 385 -2.90 8.89 -0.37
CA TYR A 385 -3.80 8.97 0.79
C TYR A 385 -3.50 7.95 1.91
N TRP A 386 -2.56 7.02 1.71
CA TRP A 386 -1.98 6.17 2.75
C TRP A 386 -0.72 6.77 3.39
N GLY A 387 -0.24 7.91 2.91
CA GLY A 387 0.85 8.68 3.52
C GLY A 387 0.73 8.82 5.04
N PRO A 388 -0.47 9.16 5.58
CA PRO A 388 -0.66 9.26 7.03
C PRO A 388 -0.44 7.96 7.81
N ILE A 389 -0.53 6.79 7.17
CA ILE A 389 -0.37 5.48 7.82
C ILE A 389 0.91 4.74 7.43
N ARG A 390 1.80 5.37 6.64
CA ARG A 390 3.02 4.75 6.11
C ARG A 390 3.92 4.19 7.21
N GLN A 391 4.06 4.89 8.34
CA GLN A 391 4.91 4.44 9.43
C GLN A 391 4.38 3.14 10.06
N MET A 392 3.07 2.98 10.15
CA MET A 392 2.48 1.73 10.61
C MET A 392 2.78 0.58 9.64
N LEU A 393 2.72 0.81 8.33
CA LEU A 393 3.11 -0.20 7.33
C LEU A 393 4.58 -0.60 7.50
N THR A 394 5.48 0.38 7.65
CA THR A 394 6.91 0.14 7.92
C THR A 394 7.11 -0.75 9.15
N LEU A 395 6.44 -0.44 10.27
CA LEU A 395 6.59 -1.20 11.52
C LEU A 395 5.95 -2.59 11.50
N ARG A 396 4.91 -2.79 10.70
CA ARG A 396 4.18 -4.07 10.67
C ARG A 396 4.58 -4.98 9.52
N VAL A 397 5.20 -4.46 8.48
CA VAL A 397 5.60 -5.22 7.28
C VAL A 397 7.12 -5.33 7.17
N GLY A 398 7.84 -4.25 7.50
CA GLY A 398 9.29 -4.15 7.41
C GLY A 398 9.73 -2.81 6.80
N ASP A 399 10.96 -2.40 7.12
CA ASP A 399 11.52 -1.11 6.67
C ASP A 399 12.41 -1.27 5.42
N PRO A 400 11.95 -0.82 4.23
CA PRO A 400 12.73 -0.91 3.00
C PRO A 400 13.93 0.06 2.97
N GLU A 401 14.01 1.02 3.90
CA GLU A 401 15.13 1.96 4.00
C GLU A 401 16.33 1.39 4.77
N THR A 402 16.15 0.26 5.47
CA THR A 402 17.23 -0.44 6.18
C THR A 402 17.71 -1.65 5.38
N GLU A 403 18.99 -2.00 5.52
CA GLU A 403 19.53 -3.18 4.82
C GLU A 403 18.90 -4.49 5.35
N GLU A 404 18.66 -4.58 6.66
CA GLU A 404 18.03 -5.72 7.30
C GLU A 404 16.57 -5.88 6.85
N GLY A 405 15.79 -4.80 6.88
CA GLY A 405 14.42 -4.80 6.40
C GLY A 405 14.33 -5.06 4.90
N ARG A 406 15.21 -4.50 4.07
CA ARG A 406 15.27 -4.83 2.63
C ARG A 406 15.53 -6.31 2.39
N ALA A 407 16.51 -6.89 3.07
CA ALA A 407 16.81 -8.32 2.95
C ALA A 407 15.63 -9.20 3.40
N GLN A 408 14.90 -8.78 4.43
CA GLN A 408 13.65 -9.42 4.86
C GLN A 408 12.57 -9.34 3.78
N LEU A 409 12.27 -8.14 3.29
CA LEU A 409 11.23 -7.91 2.29
C LEU A 409 11.54 -8.65 0.98
N GLU A 410 12.82 -8.72 0.58
CA GLU A 410 13.27 -9.52 -0.57
C GLU A 410 13.03 -11.02 -0.36
N ARG A 411 13.36 -11.55 0.83
CA ARG A 411 13.10 -12.95 1.19
C ARG A 411 11.60 -13.26 1.14
N GLN A 412 10.78 -12.35 1.65
CA GLN A 412 9.34 -12.52 1.80
C GLN A 412 8.56 -12.21 0.51
N SER A 413 9.17 -11.61 -0.50
CA SER A 413 8.51 -11.25 -1.77
C SER A 413 8.43 -12.44 -2.74
N PRO A 414 7.22 -12.94 -3.09
CA PRO A 414 7.08 -14.12 -3.95
C PRO A 414 7.73 -14.00 -5.33
N ILE A 415 7.83 -12.79 -5.90
CA ILE A 415 8.47 -12.56 -7.20
C ILE A 415 9.90 -13.10 -7.26
N ASN A 416 10.63 -13.09 -6.15
CA ASN A 416 12.03 -13.53 -6.07
C ASN A 416 12.17 -15.06 -6.07
N HIS A 417 11.06 -15.79 -5.96
CA HIS A 417 11.01 -17.24 -5.78
C HIS A 417 10.12 -17.94 -6.82
N VAL A 418 9.74 -17.25 -7.91
CA VAL A 418 8.84 -17.79 -8.95
C VAL A 418 9.32 -19.14 -9.51
N ALA A 419 10.62 -19.37 -9.59
CA ALA A 419 11.20 -20.64 -10.04
C ALA A 419 10.80 -21.85 -9.17
N ASN A 420 10.29 -21.64 -7.96
CA ASN A 420 9.82 -22.70 -7.07
C ASN A 420 8.40 -23.18 -7.39
N ILE A 421 7.61 -22.37 -8.12
CA ILE A 421 6.23 -22.71 -8.46
C ILE A 421 6.21 -23.97 -9.32
N ARG A 422 5.37 -24.95 -8.94
CA ARG A 422 5.24 -26.24 -9.64
C ARG A 422 3.92 -26.40 -10.37
N ASN A 423 2.90 -25.65 -9.97
CA ASN A 423 1.51 -25.87 -10.36
C ASN A 423 0.88 -24.60 -10.97
N PRO A 424 -0.22 -24.74 -11.72
CA PRO A 424 -0.85 -23.63 -12.44
C PRO A 424 -1.35 -22.49 -11.54
N LEU A 425 -1.22 -21.27 -12.04
CA LEU A 425 -1.69 -20.04 -11.39
C LEU A 425 -2.64 -19.27 -12.31
N LEU A 426 -3.82 -18.92 -11.79
CA LEU A 426 -4.71 -17.93 -12.40
C LEU A 426 -4.52 -16.58 -11.71
N ILE A 427 -4.25 -15.54 -12.49
CA ILE A 427 -4.15 -14.15 -12.04
C ILE A 427 -5.37 -13.36 -12.51
N VAL A 428 -5.97 -12.62 -11.58
CA VAL A 428 -7.11 -11.73 -11.83
C VAL A 428 -6.73 -10.33 -11.35
N HIS A 429 -6.72 -9.34 -12.25
CA HIS A 429 -6.33 -7.98 -11.89
C HIS A 429 -7.21 -6.91 -12.54
N GLY A 430 -7.35 -5.77 -11.87
CA GLY A 430 -7.99 -4.57 -12.43
C GLY A 430 -6.92 -3.55 -12.83
N ALA A 431 -6.98 -3.03 -14.06
CA ALA A 431 -5.94 -2.13 -14.58
C ALA A 431 -5.82 -0.81 -13.82
N ASN A 432 -6.93 -0.34 -13.21
CA ASN A 432 -6.97 0.93 -12.47
C ASN A 432 -6.83 0.73 -10.95
N ASP A 433 -6.23 -0.38 -10.50
CA ASP A 433 -6.04 -0.65 -9.09
C ASP A 433 -5.06 0.37 -8.47
N PRO A 434 -5.52 1.25 -7.56
CA PRO A 434 -4.64 2.26 -6.98
C PRO A 434 -3.79 1.71 -5.84
N ARG A 435 -4.11 0.52 -5.30
CA ARG A 435 -3.51 -0.06 -4.09
C ARG A 435 -2.45 -1.09 -4.43
N VAL A 436 -2.78 -2.03 -5.31
CA VAL A 436 -1.87 -3.05 -5.83
C VAL A 436 -1.81 -2.84 -7.33
N LYS A 437 -0.81 -2.07 -7.78
CA LYS A 437 -0.69 -1.64 -9.18
C LYS A 437 -0.68 -2.83 -10.12
N GLN A 438 -1.18 -2.64 -11.35
CA GLN A 438 -1.17 -3.68 -12.39
C GLN A 438 0.21 -4.31 -12.58
N ALA A 439 1.28 -3.53 -12.40
CA ALA A 439 2.67 -3.98 -12.44
C ALA A 439 2.94 -5.22 -11.55
N GLU A 440 2.26 -5.36 -10.41
CA GLU A 440 2.38 -6.52 -9.52
C GLU A 440 1.88 -7.82 -10.17
N ALA A 441 0.82 -7.76 -10.98
CA ALA A 441 0.35 -8.90 -11.75
C ALA A 441 1.27 -9.16 -12.94
N ASP A 442 1.59 -8.12 -13.70
CA ASP A 442 2.37 -8.24 -14.94
C ASP A 442 3.77 -8.83 -14.67
N GLN A 443 4.45 -8.44 -13.59
CA GLN A 443 5.77 -8.98 -13.24
C GLN A 443 5.74 -10.49 -12.95
N ILE A 444 4.68 -11.00 -12.30
CA ILE A 444 4.54 -12.45 -12.07
C ILE A 444 4.22 -13.18 -13.37
N VAL A 445 3.33 -12.63 -14.20
CA VAL A 445 2.98 -13.24 -15.50
C VAL A 445 4.25 -13.40 -16.35
N VAL A 446 5.05 -12.34 -16.45
CA VAL A 446 6.32 -12.35 -17.19
C VAL A 446 7.29 -13.36 -16.59
N ALA A 447 7.52 -13.33 -15.27
CA ALA A 447 8.45 -14.24 -14.61
C ALA A 447 8.05 -15.71 -14.77
N MET A 448 6.76 -16.05 -14.64
CA MET A 448 6.27 -17.41 -14.84
C MET A 448 6.40 -17.86 -16.30
N ARG A 449 6.04 -16.99 -17.25
CA ARG A 449 6.21 -17.26 -18.68
C ARG A 449 7.67 -17.56 -19.03
N GLU A 450 8.59 -16.75 -18.55
CA GLU A 450 10.03 -16.92 -18.81
C GLU A 450 10.61 -18.17 -18.17
N ALA A 451 10.07 -18.57 -17.01
CA ALA A 451 10.37 -19.86 -16.37
C ALA A 451 9.69 -21.06 -17.05
N GLY A 452 8.85 -20.85 -18.07
CA GLY A 452 8.10 -21.91 -18.76
C GLY A 452 6.99 -22.53 -17.91
N LEU A 453 6.48 -21.78 -16.92
CA LEU A 453 5.46 -22.22 -15.97
C LEU A 453 4.04 -21.86 -16.46
N PRO A 454 3.04 -22.70 -16.16
CA PRO A 454 1.66 -22.44 -16.56
C PRO A 454 1.06 -21.29 -15.75
N VAL A 455 0.77 -20.19 -16.44
CA VAL A 455 0.10 -19.02 -15.89
C VAL A 455 -1.02 -18.58 -16.82
N GLU A 456 -2.13 -18.17 -16.22
CA GLU A 456 -3.24 -17.53 -16.91
C GLU A 456 -3.54 -16.17 -16.32
N TYR A 457 -4.06 -15.27 -17.15
CA TYR A 457 -4.28 -13.88 -16.75
C TYR A 457 -5.58 -13.33 -17.31
N ILE A 458 -6.42 -12.77 -16.42
CA ILE A 458 -7.52 -11.90 -16.79
C ILE A 458 -7.28 -10.50 -16.21
N LEU A 459 -7.33 -9.49 -17.08
CA LEU A 459 -7.12 -8.08 -16.77
C LEU A 459 -8.32 -7.27 -17.22
N ALA A 460 -9.06 -6.70 -16.27
CA ALA A 460 -10.19 -5.82 -16.59
C ALA A 460 -9.73 -4.35 -16.67
N PRO A 461 -9.80 -3.69 -17.85
CA PRO A 461 -9.30 -2.33 -18.05
C PRO A 461 -10.15 -1.25 -17.34
N ASP A 462 -11.32 -1.61 -16.82
CA ASP A 462 -12.33 -0.73 -16.22
C ASP A 462 -12.66 -1.11 -14.77
N GLU A 463 -11.75 -1.85 -14.12
CA GLU A 463 -11.82 -2.24 -12.71
C GLU A 463 -10.60 -1.72 -11.94
N GLY A 464 -10.73 -1.64 -10.62
CA GLY A 464 -9.65 -1.28 -9.70
C GLY A 464 -9.28 -2.46 -8.79
N HIS A 465 -9.24 -2.22 -7.49
CA HIS A 465 -8.87 -3.22 -6.47
C HIS A 465 -9.97 -4.27 -6.21
N GLY A 466 -10.33 -5.02 -7.24
CA GLY A 466 -11.42 -6.00 -7.28
C GLY A 466 -12.51 -5.63 -8.28
N PHE A 467 -13.29 -6.63 -8.71
CA PHE A 467 -14.28 -6.46 -9.78
C PHE A 467 -15.64 -6.05 -9.23
N SER A 468 -16.00 -4.78 -9.43
CA SER A 468 -17.25 -4.19 -8.97
C SER A 468 -18.37 -4.34 -9.99
N GLN A 469 -18.06 -4.24 -11.29
CA GLN A 469 -19.07 -4.35 -12.34
C GLN A 469 -19.58 -5.79 -12.42
N ARG A 470 -20.90 -5.92 -12.55
CA ARG A 470 -21.56 -7.24 -12.56
C ARG A 470 -21.02 -8.14 -13.67
N ILE A 471 -20.80 -7.61 -14.88
CA ILE A 471 -20.33 -8.37 -16.03
C ILE A 471 -18.91 -8.93 -15.81
N ASN A 472 -17.99 -8.09 -15.31
CA ASN A 472 -16.63 -8.49 -14.96
C ASN A 472 -16.62 -9.52 -13.83
N ARG A 473 -17.40 -9.29 -12.78
CA ARG A 473 -17.47 -10.22 -11.64
C ARG A 473 -17.98 -11.60 -12.04
N ILE A 474 -18.99 -11.69 -12.92
CA ILE A 474 -19.49 -12.97 -13.41
C ILE A 474 -18.47 -13.64 -14.35
N ALA A 475 -17.82 -12.89 -15.25
CA ALA A 475 -16.76 -13.41 -16.11
C ALA A 475 -15.58 -13.97 -15.31
N MET A 476 -15.14 -13.25 -14.27
CA MET A 476 -14.12 -13.69 -13.32
C MET A 476 -14.53 -15.00 -12.63
N TYR A 477 -15.75 -15.08 -12.08
CA TYR A 477 -16.22 -16.31 -11.44
C TYR A 477 -16.34 -17.48 -12.43
N ALA A 478 -16.73 -17.24 -13.68
CA ALA A 478 -16.78 -18.28 -14.70
C ALA A 478 -15.38 -18.83 -15.01
N ARG A 479 -14.37 -17.96 -15.14
CA ARG A 479 -12.96 -18.40 -15.32
C ARG A 479 -12.44 -19.16 -14.11
N ILE A 480 -12.68 -18.65 -12.90
CA ILE A 480 -12.28 -19.32 -11.65
C ILE A 480 -12.94 -20.71 -11.56
N GLU A 481 -14.23 -20.82 -11.87
CA GLU A 481 -14.97 -22.09 -11.87
C GLU A 481 -14.33 -23.13 -12.78
N GLU A 482 -14.04 -22.75 -14.02
CA GLU A 482 -13.45 -23.62 -15.02
C GLU A 482 -12.01 -24.00 -14.63
N PHE A 483 -11.20 -23.03 -14.18
CA PHE A 483 -9.83 -23.27 -13.72
C PHE A 483 -9.78 -24.24 -12.53
N LEU A 484 -10.62 -24.03 -11.51
CA LEU A 484 -10.71 -24.94 -10.38
C LEU A 484 -11.19 -26.33 -10.80
N ALA A 485 -12.18 -26.43 -11.69
CA ALA A 485 -12.64 -27.71 -12.18
C ALA A 485 -11.58 -28.47 -13.00
N GLN A 486 -10.75 -27.75 -13.75
CA GLN A 486 -9.64 -28.33 -14.50
C GLN A 486 -8.55 -28.93 -13.59
N HIS A 487 -8.23 -28.25 -12.48
CA HIS A 487 -7.09 -28.63 -11.62
C HIS A 487 -7.47 -29.44 -10.39
N LEU A 488 -8.68 -29.22 -9.84
CA LEU A 488 -9.19 -29.94 -8.68
C LEU A 488 -10.29 -30.93 -9.03
N GLY A 489 -10.83 -30.94 -10.25
CA GLY A 489 -12.11 -31.58 -10.55
C GLY A 489 -13.28 -30.81 -9.93
N GLY A 490 -14.46 -31.43 -9.87
CA GLY A 490 -15.68 -30.79 -9.35
C GLY A 490 -16.68 -30.45 -10.46
N ARG A 491 -17.79 -29.82 -10.06
CA ARG A 491 -18.81 -29.36 -11.02
C ARG A 491 -18.35 -28.02 -11.60
N TYR A 492 -18.55 -27.83 -12.90
CA TYR A 492 -18.52 -26.51 -13.51
C TYR A 492 -19.60 -26.36 -14.56
N GLN A 493 -20.00 -25.12 -14.83
CA GLN A 493 -20.92 -24.76 -15.89
C GLN A 493 -20.15 -24.35 -17.16
N PRO A 494 -20.17 -25.16 -18.23
CA PRO A 494 -19.42 -24.85 -19.47
C PRO A 494 -20.07 -23.75 -20.31
N GLU A 495 -21.38 -23.56 -20.17
CA GLU A 495 -22.15 -22.57 -20.91
C GLU A 495 -22.38 -21.31 -20.07
N MET A 496 -22.26 -20.13 -20.67
CA MET A 496 -22.58 -18.86 -20.03
C MET A 496 -23.31 -17.94 -21.02
N PRO A 497 -24.02 -16.90 -20.56
CA PRO A 497 -24.64 -15.93 -21.47
C PRO A 497 -23.60 -15.33 -22.43
N GLU A 498 -24.00 -15.07 -23.68
CA GLU A 498 -23.11 -14.57 -24.75
C GLU A 498 -22.32 -13.32 -24.32
N GLU A 499 -22.98 -12.35 -23.69
CA GLU A 499 -22.36 -11.13 -23.16
C GLU A 499 -21.25 -11.43 -22.13
N ILE A 500 -21.40 -12.47 -21.30
CA ILE A 500 -20.37 -12.88 -20.34
C ILE A 500 -19.20 -13.56 -21.05
N ALA A 501 -19.48 -14.41 -22.03
CA ALA A 501 -18.45 -15.10 -22.81
C ALA A 501 -17.60 -14.11 -23.62
N GLU A 502 -18.26 -13.16 -24.30
CA GLU A 502 -17.59 -12.06 -25.01
C GLU A 502 -16.76 -11.21 -24.05
N ARG A 503 -17.30 -10.91 -22.87
CA ARG A 503 -16.57 -10.11 -21.89
C ARG A 503 -15.36 -10.85 -21.33
N LEU A 504 -15.52 -12.13 -20.97
CA LEU A 504 -14.41 -12.96 -20.51
C LEU A 504 -13.31 -13.01 -21.58
N ALA A 505 -13.66 -13.29 -22.83
CA ALA A 505 -12.72 -13.29 -23.94
C ALA A 505 -12.01 -11.94 -24.12
N ALA A 506 -12.71 -10.82 -23.89
CA ALA A 506 -12.14 -9.48 -24.01
C ALA A 506 -11.16 -9.11 -22.87
N ILE A 507 -11.33 -9.69 -21.68
CA ILE A 507 -10.45 -9.43 -20.52
C ILE A 507 -9.42 -10.54 -20.31
N THR A 508 -9.51 -11.67 -21.00
CA THR A 508 -8.48 -12.70 -21.02
C THR A 508 -7.27 -12.21 -21.81
N VAL A 509 -6.11 -12.21 -21.16
CA VAL A 509 -4.86 -11.71 -21.73
C VAL A 509 -4.05 -12.88 -22.30
N ASP A 510 -3.53 -12.70 -23.51
CA ASP A 510 -2.48 -13.58 -24.02
C ASP A 510 -1.18 -13.30 -23.25
N VAL A 511 -0.76 -14.24 -22.40
CA VAL A 511 0.43 -14.08 -21.57
C VAL A 511 1.71 -13.88 -22.40
N ALA A 512 1.72 -14.30 -23.67
CA ALA A 512 2.82 -14.05 -24.59
C ALA A 512 2.97 -12.57 -24.97
N THR A 513 1.90 -11.78 -24.86
CA THR A 513 1.89 -10.34 -25.19
C THR A 513 2.10 -9.44 -23.98
N VAL A 514 2.15 -10.00 -22.76
CA VAL A 514 2.41 -9.21 -21.55
C VAL A 514 3.87 -8.82 -21.54
N GLU A 515 4.14 -7.54 -21.67
CA GLU A 515 5.48 -7.01 -21.49
C GLU A 515 5.66 -6.64 -20.01
N MET A 516 6.90 -6.65 -19.53
CA MET A 516 7.17 -5.93 -18.28
C MET A 516 6.64 -4.52 -18.51
N PRO A 517 5.94 -3.93 -17.53
CA PRO A 517 5.54 -2.54 -17.67
C PRO A 517 6.78 -1.74 -18.09
N GLU A 518 6.69 -1.03 -19.22
CA GLU A 518 7.46 0.20 -19.34
C GLU A 518 7.18 0.97 -18.04
N LEU A 519 8.15 1.71 -17.52
CA LEU A 519 8.04 2.41 -16.24
C LEU A 519 6.95 3.50 -16.25
N ALA A 520 5.84 3.36 -16.99
CA ALA A 520 4.77 4.25 -17.46
C ALA A 520 4.12 5.19 -16.44
N ASP A 521 4.60 5.24 -15.20
CA ASP A 521 4.45 6.36 -14.28
C ASP A 521 5.84 6.97 -13.98
N GLU A 522 6.80 7.08 -14.91
CA GLU A 522 8.22 7.40 -14.56
C GLU A 522 8.31 8.69 -13.75
N LEU A 523 7.51 9.69 -14.10
CA LEU A 523 7.43 10.96 -13.38
C LEU A 523 6.76 10.82 -12.01
N ASP A 524 5.63 10.11 -11.91
CA ASP A 524 4.93 9.91 -10.63
C ASP A 524 5.73 8.99 -9.70
N THR A 525 6.36 7.97 -10.25
CA THR A 525 7.38 7.11 -9.63
C THR A 525 8.54 7.96 -9.12
N ALA A 526 9.12 8.83 -9.95
CA ALA A 526 10.19 9.72 -9.53
C ALA A 526 9.73 10.70 -8.44
N ARG A 527 8.45 11.11 -8.43
CA ARG A 527 7.86 11.97 -7.38
C ARG A 527 7.68 11.24 -6.07
N THR A 528 7.17 10.01 -6.08
CA THR A 528 6.68 9.32 -4.86
C THR A 528 7.64 8.27 -4.31
N LEU A 529 8.57 7.72 -5.10
CA LEU A 529 9.51 6.70 -4.63
C LEU A 529 10.62 7.28 -3.75
N PRO A 530 11.19 6.53 -2.79
CA PRO A 530 12.47 6.89 -2.18
C PRO A 530 13.58 7.11 -3.22
N LEU A 531 14.62 7.87 -2.87
CA LEU A 531 15.79 7.94 -3.75
C LEU A 531 16.45 6.57 -3.85
N PRO A 532 17.04 6.20 -5.00
CA PRO A 532 17.77 4.95 -5.12
C PRO A 532 18.95 4.92 -4.14
N ALA A 533 19.21 3.72 -3.62
CA ALA A 533 20.39 3.47 -2.80
C ALA A 533 21.66 3.76 -3.61
N VAL A 534 22.58 4.47 -2.97
CA VAL A 534 23.92 4.74 -3.52
C VAL A 534 24.97 3.94 -2.75
N GLN A 535 26.09 3.69 -3.40
CA GLN A 535 27.26 3.00 -2.87
C GLN A 535 28.46 3.95 -3.00
N PRO A 536 28.59 4.98 -2.14
CA PRO A 536 29.60 6.04 -2.29
C PRO A 536 31.05 5.54 -2.25
N GLN A 537 31.27 4.35 -1.69
CA GLN A 537 32.55 3.65 -1.73
C GLN A 537 32.98 3.25 -3.15
N GLN A 538 32.03 3.17 -4.09
CA GLN A 538 32.32 2.93 -5.50
C GLN A 538 32.74 4.19 -6.24
N LEU A 539 32.58 5.40 -5.68
CA LEU A 539 32.99 6.64 -6.33
C LEU A 539 34.51 6.87 -6.23
N ALA A 540 35.16 7.15 -7.36
CA ALA A 540 36.56 7.54 -7.41
C ALA A 540 36.80 8.92 -6.79
N ARG A 541 37.90 9.03 -6.04
CA ARG A 541 38.31 10.24 -5.34
C ARG A 541 39.68 10.69 -5.84
N GLY A 542 39.91 12.00 -5.82
CA GLY A 542 41.12 12.65 -6.33
C GLY A 542 40.82 13.76 -7.33
N GLU A 543 41.85 14.14 -8.10
CA GLU A 543 41.78 15.19 -9.10
C GLU A 543 41.56 14.57 -10.50
N PHE A 544 40.56 15.08 -11.22
CA PHE A 544 40.20 14.64 -12.56
C PHE A 544 40.19 15.83 -13.52
N GLY A 545 40.78 15.64 -14.70
CA GLY A 545 40.75 16.61 -15.79
C GLY A 545 39.67 16.26 -16.80
N TYR A 546 38.91 17.24 -17.27
CA TYR A 546 37.87 17.08 -18.28
C TYR A 546 38.00 18.12 -19.39
N GLN A 547 37.68 17.71 -20.61
CA GLN A 547 37.54 18.60 -21.75
C GLN A 547 36.11 18.51 -22.29
N THR A 548 35.39 19.63 -22.27
CA THR A 548 34.05 19.75 -22.85
C THR A 548 34.11 20.50 -24.17
N THR A 549 33.49 19.93 -25.20
CA THR A 549 33.30 20.56 -26.51
C THR A 549 31.82 20.87 -26.69
N VAL A 550 31.46 22.14 -26.87
CA VAL A 550 30.09 22.60 -27.12
C VAL A 550 29.96 23.02 -28.58
N SER A 551 29.03 22.41 -29.31
CA SER A 551 28.81 22.60 -30.75
C SER A 551 27.53 23.39 -31.01
N MET A 552 27.67 24.59 -31.57
CA MET A 552 26.59 25.52 -31.94
C MET A 552 26.62 25.77 -33.46
N GLY A 553 25.93 24.92 -34.22
CA GLY A 553 25.98 24.97 -35.69
C GLY A 553 27.38 24.64 -36.22
N ASP A 554 27.99 25.55 -36.98
CA ASP A 554 29.35 25.40 -37.51
C ASP A 554 30.45 25.89 -36.53
N GLN A 555 30.09 26.31 -35.32
CA GLN A 555 31.03 26.82 -34.31
C GLN A 555 31.19 25.82 -33.16
N GLU A 556 32.44 25.53 -32.81
CA GLU A 556 32.79 24.72 -31.63
C GLU A 556 33.47 25.59 -30.58
N MET A 557 33.14 25.34 -29.31
CA MET A 557 33.76 25.97 -28.15
C MET A 557 34.34 24.88 -27.25
N GLN A 558 35.57 25.07 -26.80
CA GLN A 558 36.25 24.16 -25.89
C GLN A 558 36.35 24.77 -24.50
N ILE A 559 35.96 23.99 -23.48
CA ILE A 559 36.00 24.34 -22.06
C ILE A 559 36.82 23.26 -21.35
N SER A 560 37.94 23.64 -20.75
CA SER A 560 38.74 22.75 -19.93
C SER A 560 38.29 22.89 -18.47
N ALA A 561 38.19 21.78 -17.75
CA ALA A 561 37.77 21.75 -16.35
C ALA A 561 38.62 20.81 -15.51
N ARG A 562 38.79 21.15 -14.24
CA ARG A 562 39.36 20.28 -13.20
C ARG A 562 38.31 20.01 -12.13
N ARG A 563 38.19 18.76 -11.69
CA ARG A 563 37.28 18.35 -10.62
C ARG A 563 38.06 17.62 -9.53
N GLN A 564 37.96 18.14 -8.31
CA GLN A 564 38.51 17.52 -7.11
C GLN A 564 37.38 16.88 -6.31
N ILE A 565 37.50 15.59 -6.00
CA ILE A 565 36.57 14.85 -5.13
C ILE A 565 37.33 14.37 -3.89
N GLU A 566 36.96 14.85 -2.71
CA GLU A 566 37.64 14.53 -1.44
C GLU A 566 36.67 14.31 -0.29
N SER A 567 37.05 13.45 0.66
CA SER A 567 36.34 13.39 1.94
C SER A 567 36.82 14.47 2.87
N ILE A 568 35.88 15.12 3.54
CA ILE A 568 36.15 16.11 4.56
C ILE A 568 35.37 15.75 5.83
N GLU A 569 35.82 16.25 6.97
CA GLU A 569 35.04 16.21 8.21
C GLU A 569 34.67 17.63 8.61
N ARG A 570 33.42 17.83 9.02
CA ARG A 570 32.92 19.10 9.54
C ARG A 570 31.94 18.81 10.66
N ASP A 571 32.12 19.45 11.81
CA ASP A 571 31.23 19.33 12.98
C ASP A 571 30.97 17.87 13.44
N GLY A 572 31.92 16.95 13.19
CA GLY A 572 31.82 15.54 13.54
C GLY A 572 31.11 14.67 12.48
N GLU A 573 30.65 15.25 11.38
CA GLU A 573 30.03 14.55 10.27
C GLU A 573 31.06 14.27 9.16
N SER A 574 31.01 13.05 8.60
CA SER A 574 31.77 12.69 7.41
C SER A 574 31.04 13.18 6.16
N LEU A 575 31.69 14.05 5.40
CA LEU A 575 31.13 14.67 4.19
C LEU A 575 32.02 14.38 2.98
N LEU A 576 31.46 14.58 1.79
CA LEU A 576 32.16 14.56 0.53
C LEU A 576 32.12 15.97 -0.08
N ARG A 577 33.28 16.51 -0.44
CA ARG A 577 33.39 17.75 -1.21
C ARG A 577 33.72 17.43 -2.65
N ILE A 578 32.97 18.03 -3.56
CA ILE A 578 33.25 18.07 -4.99
C ILE A 578 33.50 19.53 -5.37
N ARG A 579 34.69 19.85 -5.84
CA ARG A 579 35.04 21.18 -6.35
C ARG A 579 35.42 21.10 -7.81
N SER A 580 34.71 21.83 -8.67
CA SER A 580 34.97 21.91 -10.10
C SER A 580 35.40 23.33 -10.49
N THR A 581 36.48 23.47 -11.25
CA THR A 581 36.93 24.76 -11.82
C THR A 581 36.99 24.63 -13.33
N SER A 582 36.38 25.56 -14.06
CA SER A 582 36.29 25.53 -15.52
C SER A 582 36.76 26.83 -16.16
N ASP A 583 37.58 26.73 -17.20
CA ASP A 583 38.04 27.86 -18.03
C ASP A 583 37.04 28.13 -19.15
N THR A 584 36.23 29.19 -19.01
CA THR A 584 35.23 29.58 -20.02
C THR A 584 35.65 30.86 -20.75
N PRO A 585 35.10 31.17 -21.95
CA PRO A 585 35.35 32.44 -22.63
C PRO A 585 34.93 33.70 -21.84
N MET A 586 34.06 33.55 -20.84
CA MET A 586 33.60 34.64 -19.97
C MET A 586 34.43 34.79 -18.69
N GLY A 587 35.40 33.91 -18.45
CA GLY A 587 36.23 33.86 -17.24
C GLY A 587 36.21 32.47 -16.60
N GLU A 588 37.01 32.33 -15.54
CA GLU A 588 37.03 31.13 -14.71
C GLU A 588 35.70 31.01 -13.93
N VAL A 589 35.19 29.79 -13.82
CA VAL A 589 34.01 29.44 -13.02
C VAL A 589 34.41 28.38 -11.99
N SER A 590 34.02 28.57 -10.73
CA SER A 590 34.24 27.60 -9.65
C SER A 590 32.89 27.15 -9.06
N ASP A 591 32.69 25.85 -8.92
CA ASP A 591 31.52 25.21 -8.30
C ASP A 591 32.00 24.29 -7.17
N GLU A 592 31.54 24.55 -5.94
CA GLU A 592 31.79 23.70 -4.77
C GLU A 592 30.47 23.11 -4.25
N LEU A 593 30.41 21.80 -4.21
CA LEU A 593 29.27 21.02 -3.70
C LEU A 593 29.71 20.17 -2.50
N ILE A 594 28.94 20.25 -1.42
CA ILE A 594 29.12 19.45 -0.20
C ILE A 594 27.97 18.45 -0.10
N LEU A 595 28.30 17.17 0.06
CA LEU A 595 27.36 16.05 0.17
C LEU A 595 27.61 15.28 1.48
N GLN A 596 26.58 14.62 2.00
CA GLN A 596 26.74 13.58 3.01
C GLN A 596 27.53 12.39 2.44
N ALA A 597 28.52 11.86 3.18
CA ALA A 597 29.44 10.86 2.63
C ALA A 597 28.81 9.47 2.41
N ASP A 598 27.72 9.17 3.10
CA ASP A 598 27.02 7.87 3.12
C ASP A 598 25.84 7.82 2.13
N SER A 599 25.09 8.92 2.02
CA SER A 599 23.87 9.00 1.23
C SER A 599 24.00 9.84 -0.03
N LEU A 600 25.11 10.57 -0.19
CA LEU A 600 25.31 11.60 -1.22
C LEU A 600 24.22 12.68 -1.25
N ARG A 601 23.46 12.84 -0.16
CA ARG A 601 22.49 13.93 -0.07
C ARG A 601 23.19 15.28 0.04
N PRO A 602 22.71 16.29 -0.70
CA PRO A 602 23.36 17.58 -0.71
C PRO A 602 23.19 18.31 0.61
N VAL A 603 24.24 19.04 1.01
CA VAL A 603 24.29 19.88 2.21
C VAL A 603 24.36 21.35 1.80
N SER A 604 25.27 21.70 0.90
CA SER A 604 25.41 23.06 0.38
C SER A 604 26.06 23.09 -1.00
N ARG A 605 25.78 24.13 -1.78
CA ARG A 605 26.42 24.40 -3.07
C ARG A 605 26.77 25.89 -3.18
N SER A 606 27.98 26.18 -3.65
CA SER A 606 28.48 27.54 -3.89
C SER A 606 29.07 27.62 -5.30
N ILE A 607 28.64 28.59 -6.10
CA ILE A 607 29.15 28.84 -7.46
C ILE A 607 29.64 30.28 -7.56
N ASP A 608 30.88 30.46 -8.02
CA ASP A 608 31.49 31.76 -8.29
C ASP A 608 31.84 31.85 -9.79
N GLN A 609 31.29 32.86 -10.47
CA GLN A 609 31.56 33.15 -11.86
C GLN A 609 31.59 34.66 -12.12
N ALA A 610 32.24 35.09 -13.19
CA ALA A 610 32.38 36.51 -13.52
C ALA A 610 31.03 37.25 -13.63
N GLY A 611 30.68 38.01 -12.58
CA GLY A 611 29.47 38.82 -12.51
C GLY A 611 28.26 38.17 -11.81
N ALA A 612 28.39 36.94 -11.30
CA ALA A 612 27.36 36.31 -10.48
C ALA A 612 27.91 35.29 -9.47
N THR A 613 27.33 35.25 -8.26
CA THR A 613 27.60 34.23 -7.24
C THR A 613 26.31 33.55 -6.79
N ILE A 614 26.33 32.24 -6.62
CA ILE A 614 25.19 31.43 -6.16
C ILE A 614 25.58 30.75 -4.87
N GLU A 615 24.78 30.92 -3.81
CA GLU A 615 24.94 30.23 -2.53
C GLU A 615 23.64 29.52 -2.19
N ALA A 616 23.70 28.23 -1.90
CA ALA A 616 22.53 27.42 -1.55
C ALA A 616 22.83 26.43 -0.43
N SER A 617 21.86 26.29 0.49
CA SER A 617 21.85 25.32 1.58
C SER A 617 20.65 24.39 1.42
N PHE A 618 20.87 23.10 1.59
CA PHE A 618 19.86 22.06 1.40
C PHE A 618 19.32 21.62 2.77
N GLY A 619 18.04 21.89 3.00
CA GLY A 619 17.29 21.44 4.17
C GLY A 619 16.55 20.13 3.90
N ARG A 620 15.67 19.74 4.85
CA ARG A 620 14.92 18.48 4.76
C ARG A 620 13.82 18.50 3.69
N ARG A 621 13.23 19.67 3.42
CA ARG A 621 12.12 19.89 2.48
C ARG A 621 12.26 21.15 1.64
N GLU A 622 13.40 21.83 1.73
CA GLU A 622 13.64 23.05 0.97
C GLU A 622 15.12 23.22 0.61
N VAL A 623 15.39 23.92 -0.47
CA VAL A 623 16.68 24.55 -0.76
C VAL A 623 16.51 26.04 -0.55
N SER A 624 17.38 26.64 0.27
CA SER A 624 17.37 28.08 0.58
C SER A 624 18.69 28.72 0.20
N GLY A 625 18.68 29.98 -0.20
CA GLY A 625 19.92 30.67 -0.60
C GLY A 625 19.71 31.96 -1.37
N ALA A 626 20.73 32.38 -2.12
CA ALA A 626 20.68 33.56 -2.96
C ALA A 626 21.58 33.46 -4.20
N ILE A 627 21.13 34.06 -5.30
CA ILE A 627 21.90 34.37 -6.51
C ILE A 627 22.14 35.87 -6.52
N GLU A 628 23.40 36.29 -6.43
CA GLU A 628 23.81 37.68 -6.60
C GLU A 628 24.30 37.87 -8.03
N ALA A 629 23.61 38.66 -8.85
CA ALA A 629 24.00 38.90 -10.24
C ALA A 629 23.69 40.35 -10.66
N GLY A 630 24.66 41.03 -11.28
CA GLY A 630 24.43 42.38 -11.82
C GLY A 630 23.96 43.44 -10.81
N GLY A 631 24.26 43.25 -9.52
CA GLY A 631 23.80 44.12 -8.42
C GLY A 631 22.38 43.85 -7.93
N GLN A 632 21.77 42.75 -8.36
CA GLN A 632 20.48 42.25 -7.85
C GLN A 632 20.68 40.95 -7.06
N THR A 633 19.95 40.83 -5.95
CA THR A 633 19.85 39.61 -5.16
C THR A 633 18.55 38.89 -5.51
N ILE A 634 18.65 37.66 -6.01
CA ILE A 634 17.51 36.79 -6.31
C ILE A 634 17.51 35.67 -5.26
N PRO A 635 16.47 35.51 -4.43
CA PRO A 635 16.42 34.42 -3.46
C PRO A 635 16.39 33.07 -4.17
N VAL A 636 17.06 32.06 -3.59
CA VAL A 636 16.89 30.64 -3.94
C VAL A 636 15.89 30.05 -2.97
N GLN A 637 14.75 29.57 -3.47
CA GLN A 637 13.73 28.90 -2.67
C GLN A 637 13.09 27.79 -3.49
N ILE A 638 13.49 26.55 -3.22
CA ILE A 638 12.96 25.36 -3.89
C ILE A 638 12.33 24.48 -2.82
N GLU A 639 11.03 24.30 -2.85
CA GLU A 639 10.32 23.40 -1.93
C GLU A 639 10.16 22.02 -2.55
N PHE A 640 10.25 20.98 -1.72
CA PHE A 640 10.10 19.60 -2.16
C PHE A 640 9.58 18.69 -1.06
N ASP A 641 8.72 17.75 -1.47
CA ASP A 641 8.00 16.88 -0.54
C ASP A 641 8.70 15.56 -0.25
N ALA A 642 9.82 15.31 -0.95
CA ALA A 642 10.59 14.08 -0.84
C ALA A 642 12.10 14.31 -1.04
N PRO A 643 12.98 13.45 -0.50
CA PRO A 643 14.43 13.52 -0.65
C PRO A 643 14.92 13.76 -2.09
N ILE A 644 15.90 14.65 -2.27
CA ILE A 644 16.52 14.95 -3.57
C ILE A 644 18.04 14.79 -3.57
N PHE A 645 18.63 14.62 -4.75
CA PHE A 645 20.07 14.76 -5.01
C PHE A 645 20.42 16.15 -5.57
N ALA A 646 21.70 16.50 -5.61
CA ALA A 646 22.18 17.69 -6.30
C ALA A 646 22.44 17.43 -7.79
N GLY A 647 22.23 18.46 -8.62
CA GLY A 647 22.53 18.41 -10.04
C GLY A 647 24.01 18.48 -10.39
N GLU A 648 24.29 18.45 -11.70
CA GLU A 648 25.64 18.60 -12.29
C GLU A 648 26.65 17.61 -11.71
N SER A 649 27.74 18.08 -11.08
CA SER A 649 28.78 17.23 -10.53
C SER A 649 28.27 16.30 -9.41
N GLY A 650 27.17 16.67 -8.75
CA GLY A 650 26.45 15.80 -7.81
C GLY A 650 25.73 14.65 -8.50
N LEU A 651 25.08 14.91 -9.64
CA LEU A 651 24.40 13.89 -10.44
C LEU A 651 25.40 12.85 -10.95
N GLU A 652 26.54 13.27 -11.47
CA GLU A 652 27.60 12.35 -11.90
C GLU A 652 28.13 11.48 -10.74
N ALA A 653 28.31 12.06 -9.56
CA ALA A 653 28.73 11.32 -8.37
C ALA A 653 27.69 10.28 -7.94
N VAL A 654 26.40 10.62 -8.02
CA VAL A 654 25.29 9.69 -7.77
C VAL A 654 25.31 8.55 -8.79
N LEU A 655 25.37 8.87 -10.09
CA LEU A 655 25.39 7.86 -11.16
C LEU A 655 26.56 6.88 -11.01
N ALA A 656 27.77 7.38 -10.72
CA ALA A 656 28.95 6.56 -10.46
C ALA A 656 28.83 5.68 -9.21
N SER A 657 27.93 6.02 -8.29
CA SER A 657 27.68 5.31 -7.04
C SER A 657 26.47 4.38 -7.10
N LEU A 658 25.70 4.33 -8.19
CA LEU A 658 24.56 3.42 -8.32
C LEU A 658 25.04 1.95 -8.38
N PRO A 659 24.20 0.96 -8.00
CA PRO A 659 24.49 -0.45 -8.13
C PRO A 659 24.37 -0.92 -9.60
N LEU A 660 25.17 -0.33 -10.49
CA LEU A 660 25.10 -0.55 -11.94
C LEU A 660 25.28 -2.03 -12.29
N ALA A 661 24.34 -2.53 -13.09
CA ALA A 661 24.35 -3.82 -13.77
C ALA A 661 23.61 -3.66 -15.11
N GLU A 662 23.86 -4.54 -16.09
CA GLU A 662 23.14 -4.51 -17.36
C GLU A 662 21.62 -4.62 -17.14
N GLY A 663 20.84 -3.71 -17.74
CA GLY A 663 19.39 -3.64 -17.54
C GLY A 663 18.95 -2.97 -16.22
N TYR A 664 19.88 -2.46 -15.40
CA TYR A 664 19.54 -1.69 -14.21
C TYR A 664 18.78 -0.42 -14.59
N ARG A 665 17.64 -0.17 -13.93
CA ARG A 665 16.80 1.01 -14.13
C ARG A 665 16.42 1.65 -12.80
N THR A 666 16.40 2.98 -12.75
CA THR A 666 15.92 3.76 -11.59
C THR A 666 15.45 5.14 -12.02
N SER A 667 14.73 5.85 -11.15
CA SER A 667 14.47 7.28 -11.29
C SER A 667 15.27 8.11 -10.28
N LEU A 668 15.55 9.37 -10.60
CA LEU A 668 16.23 10.34 -9.74
C LEU A 668 15.39 11.61 -9.60
N ARG A 669 15.43 12.21 -8.40
CA ARG A 669 15.00 13.59 -8.15
C ARG A 669 16.20 14.47 -7.89
N VAL A 670 16.31 15.58 -8.60
CA VAL A 670 17.52 16.41 -8.61
C VAL A 670 17.14 17.88 -8.49
N ALA A 671 17.76 18.61 -7.56
CA ALA A 671 17.62 20.06 -7.50
C ALA A 671 18.40 20.75 -8.62
N GLU A 672 17.71 21.61 -9.37
CA GLU A 672 18.29 22.54 -10.34
C GLU A 672 18.30 23.95 -9.75
N ILE A 673 19.49 24.42 -9.39
CA ILE A 673 19.72 25.76 -8.84
C ILE A 673 20.28 26.62 -9.96
N GLY A 674 19.41 27.43 -10.55
CA GLY A 674 19.71 28.26 -11.73
C GLY A 674 18.55 29.21 -12.02
N ALA A 675 18.30 29.53 -13.29
CA ALA A 675 17.24 30.48 -13.66
C ALA A 675 15.82 30.01 -13.30
N GLN A 676 15.57 28.69 -13.28
CA GLN A 676 14.24 28.11 -13.07
C GLN A 676 13.97 27.60 -11.65
N GLN A 677 15.02 27.45 -10.82
CA GLN A 677 14.94 27.03 -9.41
C GLN A 677 13.86 25.96 -9.11
N ARG A 678 14.14 24.70 -9.40
CA ARG A 678 13.12 23.63 -9.34
C ARG A 678 13.70 22.25 -9.02
N VAL A 679 12.83 21.29 -8.75
CA VAL A 679 13.17 19.86 -8.74
C VAL A 679 12.92 19.26 -10.12
N ARG A 680 13.90 18.51 -10.60
CA ARG A 680 13.89 17.78 -11.87
C ARG A 680 13.83 16.29 -11.64
N TYR A 681 13.31 15.57 -12.63
CA TYR A 681 13.08 14.14 -12.56
C TYR A 681 13.75 13.46 -13.75
N PHE A 682 14.51 12.40 -13.49
CA PHE A 682 15.23 11.68 -14.52
C PHE A 682 15.01 10.17 -14.41
N ALA A 683 14.80 9.49 -15.53
CA ALA A 683 15.00 8.05 -15.63
C ALA A 683 16.47 7.77 -15.93
N VAL A 684 16.98 6.70 -15.32
CA VAL A 684 18.35 6.22 -15.49
C VAL A 684 18.26 4.77 -15.91
N GLU A 685 18.93 4.42 -17.00
CA GLU A 685 19.01 3.06 -17.51
C GLU A 685 20.44 2.71 -17.89
N VAL A 686 20.89 1.53 -17.48
CA VAL A 686 22.15 0.94 -17.93
C VAL A 686 21.88 0.13 -19.20
N GLU A 687 22.17 0.74 -20.35
CA GLU A 687 21.92 0.17 -21.67
C GLU A 687 22.86 -0.99 -22.02
N GLY A 688 23.99 -1.09 -21.32
CA GLY A 688 24.97 -2.15 -21.51
C GLY A 688 26.38 -1.69 -21.19
N SER A 689 27.37 -2.45 -21.66
CA SER A 689 28.79 -2.13 -21.51
C SER A 689 29.52 -2.10 -22.85
N GLU A 690 30.48 -1.18 -22.98
CA GLU A 690 31.33 -1.09 -24.17
C GLU A 690 32.74 -0.59 -23.81
N VAL A 691 33.69 -0.82 -24.72
CA VAL A 691 35.05 -0.29 -24.58
C VAL A 691 35.12 1.06 -25.28
N ILE A 692 35.54 2.10 -24.56
CA ILE A 692 35.70 3.45 -25.10
C ILE A 692 37.14 3.95 -24.95
N GLU A 693 37.55 4.80 -25.89
CA GLU A 693 38.83 5.50 -25.86
C GLU A 693 38.58 6.99 -25.57
N VAL A 694 39.22 7.51 -24.53
CA VAL A 694 39.22 8.93 -24.14
C VAL A 694 40.67 9.38 -23.98
N PRO A 695 40.98 10.69 -23.90
CA PRO A 695 42.38 11.13 -23.80
C PRO A 695 43.14 10.57 -22.58
N ALA A 696 42.44 10.19 -21.51
CA ALA A 696 43.03 9.52 -20.35
C ALA A 696 43.37 8.01 -20.56
N GLY A 697 42.92 7.38 -21.65
CA GLY A 697 43.16 5.96 -21.95
C GLY A 697 41.96 5.21 -22.53
N GLU A 698 42.11 3.89 -22.66
CA GLU A 698 41.06 2.95 -23.06
C GLU A 698 40.44 2.30 -21.82
N PHE A 699 39.10 2.25 -21.75
CA PHE A 699 38.35 1.76 -20.58
C PHE A 699 37.16 0.90 -20.99
N SER A 700 36.83 -0.11 -20.17
CA SER A 700 35.50 -0.74 -20.21
C SER A 700 34.53 0.13 -19.41
N ALA A 701 33.42 0.52 -20.02
CA ALA A 701 32.48 1.49 -19.49
C ALA A 701 31.05 0.95 -19.48
N TRP A 702 30.30 1.25 -18.43
CA TRP A 702 28.85 1.22 -18.46
C TRP A 702 28.35 2.38 -19.31
N ARG A 703 27.51 2.09 -20.31
CA ARG A 703 26.77 3.11 -21.05
C ARG A 703 25.44 3.34 -20.34
N VAL A 704 25.27 4.53 -19.77
CA VAL A 704 24.12 4.89 -18.95
C VAL A 704 23.35 6.01 -19.62
N SER A 705 22.09 5.76 -19.98
CA SER A 705 21.18 6.81 -20.44
C SER A 705 20.50 7.48 -19.25
N VAL A 706 20.46 8.81 -19.28
CA VAL A 706 19.75 9.65 -18.32
C VAL A 706 18.75 10.48 -19.12
N SER A 707 17.46 10.21 -18.93
CA SER A 707 16.36 10.82 -19.69
C SER A 707 15.53 11.70 -18.77
N ALA A 708 15.24 12.94 -19.18
CA ALA A 708 14.39 13.84 -18.44
C ALA A 708 12.92 13.39 -18.50
N LEU A 709 12.25 13.34 -17.34
CA LEU A 709 10.86 12.89 -17.20
C LEU A 709 9.85 14.03 -17.16
N ASP A 710 10.35 15.26 -17.12
CA ASP A 710 9.58 16.49 -16.99
C ASP A 710 9.36 17.21 -18.33
N ASP A 711 9.75 16.59 -19.46
CA ASP A 711 9.71 17.15 -20.83
C ASP A 711 10.53 18.45 -21.02
N GLU A 712 11.41 18.79 -20.06
CA GLU A 712 12.16 20.05 -20.05
C GLU A 712 13.59 19.92 -20.62
N GLY A 713 13.93 18.73 -21.16
CA GLY A 713 15.21 18.42 -21.81
C GLY A 713 16.38 18.24 -20.84
N GLY A 714 17.58 17.96 -21.33
CA GLY A 714 18.72 17.56 -20.46
C GLY A 714 18.98 16.06 -20.45
N ASP A 715 18.46 15.37 -21.46
CA ASP A 715 18.86 14.01 -21.77
C ASP A 715 20.36 13.96 -22.02
N GLN A 716 21.01 12.97 -21.43
CA GLN A 716 22.42 12.73 -21.62
C GLN A 716 22.74 11.23 -21.59
N THR A 717 23.79 10.85 -22.29
CA THR A 717 24.42 9.54 -22.12
C THR A 717 25.73 9.74 -21.37
N VAL A 718 25.92 8.97 -20.32
CA VAL A 718 27.11 9.00 -19.46
C VAL A 718 27.80 7.65 -19.53
N TRP A 719 29.10 7.67 -19.75
CA TRP A 719 29.95 6.48 -19.71
C TRP A 719 30.73 6.47 -18.40
N LEU A 720 30.48 5.47 -17.58
CA LEU A 720 31.08 5.32 -16.26
C LEU A 720 32.06 4.14 -16.28
N ASP A 721 33.23 4.29 -15.67
CA ASP A 721 34.18 3.19 -15.51
C ASP A 721 33.49 1.97 -14.90
N GLN A 722 33.62 0.81 -15.54
CA GLN A 722 33.01 -0.44 -15.07
C GLN A 722 33.68 -0.95 -13.79
N SER A 723 34.97 -0.62 -13.61
CA SER A 723 35.76 -1.01 -12.45
C SER A 723 35.63 0.00 -11.31
N ALA A 724 35.45 -0.51 -10.08
CA ALA A 724 35.48 0.34 -8.90
C ALA A 724 36.95 0.64 -8.49
N PRO A 725 37.25 1.85 -8.00
CA PRO A 725 36.34 2.98 -7.88
C PRO A 725 36.09 3.68 -9.24
N ARG A 726 34.82 4.00 -9.51
CA ARG A 726 34.27 4.46 -10.78
C ARG A 726 34.34 5.97 -10.94
N THR A 727 34.54 6.42 -12.17
CA THR A 727 34.49 7.83 -12.55
C THR A 727 33.75 8.01 -13.87
N THR A 728 33.29 9.23 -14.15
CA THR A 728 32.80 9.59 -15.47
C THR A 728 33.96 9.62 -16.47
N LEU A 729 33.86 8.81 -17.51
CA LEU A 729 34.85 8.74 -18.58
C LEU A 729 34.47 9.68 -19.74
N LYS A 730 33.18 9.72 -20.06
CA LYS A 730 32.61 10.52 -21.15
C LYS A 730 31.16 10.87 -20.81
N ALA A 731 30.69 12.02 -21.24
CA ALA A 731 29.28 12.39 -21.22
C ALA A 731 28.91 13.12 -22.52
N GLU A 732 27.74 12.83 -23.07
CA GLU A 732 27.18 13.50 -24.25
C GLU A 732 25.75 13.92 -23.97
N GLY A 733 25.38 15.13 -24.38
CA GLY A 733 24.03 15.63 -24.17
C GLY A 733 23.76 16.90 -24.95
N ARG A 734 22.65 17.54 -24.61
CA ARG A 734 22.28 18.88 -25.12
C ARG A 734 22.11 19.85 -23.99
N LEU A 735 22.62 21.07 -24.18
CA LEU A 735 22.33 22.17 -23.28
C LEU A 735 20.82 22.50 -23.32
N PRO A 736 20.25 23.05 -22.24
CA PRO A 736 18.85 23.48 -22.22
C PRO A 736 18.50 24.39 -23.40
N ALA A 737 17.25 24.36 -23.87
CA ALA A 737 16.79 25.18 -25.00
C ALA A 737 17.04 26.69 -24.79
N GLN A 738 16.97 27.14 -23.53
CA GLN A 738 17.24 28.52 -23.12
C GLN A 738 18.71 28.93 -23.29
N MET A 739 19.63 27.95 -23.32
CA MET A 739 21.06 28.12 -23.63
C MET A 739 21.40 27.76 -25.08
N GLY A 740 20.40 27.72 -25.97
CA GLY A 740 20.58 27.53 -27.41
C GLY A 740 20.56 26.08 -27.89
N GLY A 741 20.35 25.09 -27.01
CA GLY A 741 20.16 23.69 -27.41
C GLY A 741 21.41 23.02 -27.99
N ALA A 742 22.60 23.58 -27.75
CA ALA A 742 23.85 23.12 -28.31
C ALA A 742 24.19 21.70 -27.83
N ALA A 743 24.73 20.86 -28.72
CA ALA A 743 25.25 19.56 -28.31
C ALA A 743 26.57 19.75 -27.57
N TYR A 744 26.80 18.96 -26.52
CA TYR A 744 28.09 18.93 -25.83
C TYR A 744 28.63 17.50 -25.73
N THR A 745 29.95 17.41 -25.70
CA THR A 745 30.68 16.18 -25.39
C THR A 745 31.76 16.50 -24.37
N THR A 746 31.72 15.85 -23.22
CA THR A 746 32.74 15.94 -22.17
C THR A 746 33.52 14.63 -22.15
N VAL A 747 34.85 14.70 -22.11
CA VAL A 747 35.73 13.53 -22.02
C VAL A 747 36.76 13.71 -20.91
N LEU A 748 37.09 12.61 -20.24
CA LEU A 748 38.14 12.54 -19.23
C LEU A 748 39.51 12.66 -19.89
N THR A 749 40.30 13.63 -19.43
CA THR A 749 41.67 13.88 -19.91
C THR A 749 42.74 13.43 -18.94
N GLU A 750 42.47 13.48 -17.64
CA GLU A 750 43.42 13.14 -16.58
C GLU A 750 42.70 12.45 -15.41
N ARG A 751 43.31 11.44 -14.78
CA ARG A 751 42.84 10.78 -13.55
C ARG A 751 44.02 10.45 -12.62
N PRO A 752 43.78 10.26 -11.30
CA PRO A 752 44.82 9.96 -10.31
C PRO A 752 45.56 8.63 -10.53
#